data_AF-A0A0Q6H0D3-F1
#
_entry.id   AF-A0A0Q6H0D3-F1
#
_cell.length_a   1.000
_cell.length_b   1.000
_cell.length_c   1.000
_cell.angle_alpha   90.00
_cell.angle_beta   90.00
_cell.angle_gamma   90.00
#
_symmetry.space_group_name_H-M   'P 1'
#
loop_
_entity.id
_entity.type
_entity.pdbx_description
1 polymer ?
#
loop_
_entity_poly.entity_id
_entity_poly.type
_entity_poly.pdbx_seq_one_letter_code
_entity_poly.pdbx_strand_id
1 'polypeptide(L)'
;MTTKPTLWKSRFQVNTIDDGTYGNTQYGSKVVALADGRFLVTWIDDSGGQFGFPGLEVLGQIYDALGRPVGDEFTASVIYNDDNQQAPDIISFDDGSFAVAYQSTDAVPIGDAENINIDYFKADGSFDYNIDLRQNFAGPLGVDDRAPSIVALANGDAAIVYEQSDNGAASNIVGHILSNKAAGTLINFETTAEATRAADLAVLSNGSLIVTYERDLTIGAGTDYTQIWYSVRTSGGTLTQRLVASTDLGTAAKPVIATLSNGGFVIAWTDSDAGPGAPGAIARYFSAPGVVGVEVLRETSGAESAPTVTALADGGFVLGWADGTSHSLKGQRFNASGQEVGTEFTLATTGNPSQMQFALLDDGRFVATFTADVGGDRDIQLTIFDPRTSPIQGTSANDVLTSRIDGAIVQGLDGDDKIYGQGGSDTLEGGKGADYLIGGTGADWASYANAAAAVKVDLSTPAGNLGEAAGDTYNSIENLLGSSFNDTLSANSTANTIYGGTGNDTLDGRAGNDALRGQDGDDILIGGAGADTLIGGPGSDTASYRTATAGVVVSLKNPAVNTGDASGDTYNVIENIEGSAHADNLTGADSIANTILGGAGNDILDGASGDDILNGGTGNDLLTGGAGKDFFLFNTTLSAGTNVDTINDYVRLDDTIHLEDSIFVNIAKHPDGTLVSAAFKDLSSGAADSSDRIIYNRTTGELFYDRDGSGATYSAIKFAIIDNTSGVNSTLTAADFVLV
;
A
#
# COMPACT_ATOMS: atom_id res chain seq x y z
N MET A 1 -8.78 25.51 -20.16
CA MET A 1 -8.81 26.42 -19.00
C MET A 1 -7.90 25.78 -17.97
N THR A 2 -6.79 26.38 -17.59
CA THR A 2 -5.79 25.76 -16.69
C THR A 2 -6.10 26.17 -15.26
N THR A 3 -6.73 25.26 -14.53
CA THR A 3 -7.20 25.45 -13.15
C THR A 3 -6.13 25.05 -12.15
N LYS A 4 -6.14 25.70 -10.98
CA LYS A 4 -5.40 25.31 -9.78
C LYS A 4 -5.67 23.83 -9.39
N PRO A 5 -4.80 23.18 -8.60
CA PRO A 5 -5.10 21.89 -8.00
C PRO A 5 -6.48 21.85 -7.35
N THR A 6 -7.21 20.76 -7.55
CA THR A 6 -8.55 20.57 -6.98
C THR A 6 -8.47 19.82 -5.66
N LEU A 7 -9.27 20.23 -4.69
CA LEU A 7 -9.41 19.52 -3.42
C LEU A 7 -10.07 18.17 -3.69
N TRP A 8 -9.34 17.07 -3.42
CA TRP A 8 -9.87 15.72 -3.55
C TRP A 8 -10.56 15.27 -2.27
N LYS A 9 -9.84 15.36 -1.14
CA LYS A 9 -10.37 15.04 0.18
C LYS A 9 -10.17 16.23 1.10
N SER A 10 -11.26 16.67 1.74
CA SER A 10 -11.22 17.75 2.71
C SER A 10 -10.39 17.38 3.94
N ARG A 11 -9.80 18.38 4.58
CA ARG A 11 -9.03 18.29 5.82
C ARG A 11 -9.62 17.28 6.82
N PHE A 12 -8.80 16.35 7.26
CA PHE A 12 -9.08 15.47 8.40
C PHE A 12 -7.85 15.35 9.30
N GLN A 13 -8.09 14.97 10.55
CA GLN A 13 -7.05 14.77 11.55
C GLN A 13 -6.40 13.41 11.33
N VAL A 14 -5.07 13.38 11.35
CA VAL A 14 -4.27 12.16 11.17
C VAL A 14 -4.34 11.32 12.44
N ASN A 15 -3.97 11.95 13.55
CA ASN A 15 -3.89 11.35 14.86
C ASN A 15 -5.28 11.22 15.51
N THR A 16 -5.64 10.01 15.90
CA THR A 16 -6.95 9.72 16.52
C THR A 16 -6.86 9.48 18.01
N ILE A 17 -5.65 9.27 18.54
CA ILE A 17 -5.43 8.98 19.95
C ILE A 17 -5.18 10.29 20.70
N ASP A 18 -6.28 10.96 21.07
CA ASP A 18 -6.30 11.98 22.11
C ASP A 18 -6.62 11.27 23.44
N ASP A 19 -5.70 11.29 24.40
CA ASP A 19 -5.93 10.68 25.73
C ASP A 19 -6.94 11.47 26.58
N GLY A 20 -7.46 12.59 26.06
CA GLY A 20 -8.47 13.43 26.69
C GLY A 20 -7.90 14.32 27.78
N THR A 21 -6.58 14.42 27.91
CA THR A 21 -5.90 15.30 28.86
C THR A 21 -5.45 16.55 28.12
N TYR A 22 -6.16 17.67 28.34
CA TYR A 22 -5.81 18.98 27.79
C TYR A 22 -4.31 19.29 27.94
N GLY A 23 -3.60 19.47 26.82
CA GLY A 23 -2.19 19.87 26.82
C GLY A 23 -1.22 19.06 25.96
N ASN A 24 -1.69 18.10 25.16
CA ASN A 24 -0.83 17.30 24.28
C ASN A 24 -0.57 18.05 22.95
N THR A 25 0.68 18.06 22.49
CA THR A 25 1.12 18.71 21.26
C THR A 25 1.77 17.68 20.33
N GLN A 26 1.14 17.49 19.18
CA GLN A 26 1.69 16.72 18.08
C GLN A 26 2.08 17.63 16.92
N TYR A 27 3.32 17.48 16.43
CA TYR A 27 3.89 18.41 15.47
C TYR A 27 4.99 17.80 14.61
N GLY A 28 5.45 18.58 13.62
CA GLY A 28 6.63 18.22 12.83
C GLY A 28 6.44 16.97 11.98
N SER A 29 5.26 16.83 11.36
CA SER A 29 4.97 15.63 10.56
C SER A 29 5.91 15.48 9.38
N LYS A 30 6.13 14.24 8.93
CA LYS A 30 6.68 13.89 7.61
C LYS A 30 5.73 12.98 6.87
N VAL A 31 5.81 12.98 5.53
CA VAL A 31 4.94 12.17 4.68
C VAL A 31 5.72 11.63 3.47
N VAL A 32 5.47 10.38 3.11
CA VAL A 32 6.06 9.71 1.93
C VAL A 32 5.06 8.73 1.33
N ALA A 33 5.04 8.61 0.00
CA ALA A 33 4.29 7.56 -0.68
C ALA A 33 5.03 6.22 -0.59
N LEU A 34 4.28 5.14 -0.40
CA LEU A 34 4.79 3.77 -0.41
C LEU A 34 4.57 3.17 -1.80
N ALA A 35 5.48 2.30 -2.24
CA ALA A 35 5.48 1.72 -3.59
C ALA A 35 4.23 0.87 -3.94
N ASP A 36 3.40 0.56 -2.95
CA ASP A 36 2.14 -0.16 -3.11
C ASP A 36 0.91 0.78 -3.17
N GLY A 37 1.12 2.07 -3.42
CA GLY A 37 0.08 3.09 -3.55
C GLY A 37 -0.48 3.62 -2.21
N ARG A 38 0.00 3.14 -1.07
CA ARG A 38 -0.29 3.72 0.25
C ARG A 38 0.60 4.93 0.51
N PHE A 39 0.42 5.60 1.64
CA PHE A 39 1.36 6.61 2.14
C PHE A 39 1.52 6.54 3.65
N LEU A 40 2.72 6.85 4.14
CA LEU A 40 3.06 6.91 5.56
C LEU A 40 3.10 8.35 6.01
N VAL A 41 2.50 8.64 7.17
CA VAL A 41 2.69 9.89 7.90
C VAL A 41 3.35 9.58 9.23
N THR A 42 4.41 10.30 9.57
CA THR A 42 5.01 10.27 10.91
C THR A 42 4.94 11.64 11.57
N TRP A 43 5.00 11.70 12.89
CA TRP A 43 4.98 12.95 13.66
C TRP A 43 5.64 12.79 15.03
N ILE A 44 5.94 13.93 15.66
CA ILE A 44 6.45 13.99 17.03
C ILE A 44 5.25 14.14 17.97
N ASP A 45 5.22 13.33 19.02
CA ASP A 45 4.29 13.42 20.14
C ASP A 45 5.02 13.85 21.42
N ASP A 46 4.47 14.84 22.14
CA ASP A 46 5.01 15.33 23.41
C ASP A 46 4.13 15.03 24.63
N SER A 47 3.11 14.19 24.47
CA SER A 47 2.13 13.87 25.52
C SER A 47 2.75 13.07 26.68
N GLY A 48 3.88 12.42 26.45
CA GLY A 48 4.62 11.66 27.45
C GLY A 48 3.88 10.41 27.90
N GLY A 49 4.12 9.30 27.20
CA GLY A 49 3.77 7.97 27.71
C GLY A 49 2.54 7.32 27.09
N GLN A 50 2.18 7.66 25.85
CA GLN A 50 1.10 7.00 25.12
C GLN A 50 1.36 5.49 24.94
N PHE A 51 2.63 5.09 24.83
CA PHE A 51 3.09 3.69 24.86
C PHE A 51 3.92 3.33 26.11
N GLY A 52 3.88 4.18 27.14
CA GLY A 52 4.52 3.94 28.44
C GLY A 52 5.93 4.49 28.63
N PHE A 53 6.38 5.43 27.78
CA PHE A 53 7.73 5.98 27.82
C PHE A 53 7.79 7.45 28.29
N PRO A 54 8.85 7.87 29.01
CA PRO A 54 9.05 9.26 29.40
C PRO A 54 9.83 10.05 28.33
N GLY A 55 9.17 10.86 27.49
CA GLY A 55 9.88 11.75 26.54
C GLY A 55 9.06 12.16 25.31
N LEU A 56 9.73 12.79 24.34
CA LEU A 56 9.22 12.97 22.97
C LEU A 56 9.30 11.66 22.20
N GLU A 57 8.22 11.27 21.52
CA GLU A 57 8.14 10.04 20.72
C GLU A 57 7.91 10.36 19.23
N VAL A 58 8.40 9.49 18.33
CA VAL A 58 8.00 9.54 16.91
C VAL A 58 6.94 8.47 16.68
N LEU A 59 5.77 8.89 16.22
CA LEU A 59 4.64 8.02 15.89
C LEU A 59 4.44 7.96 14.38
N GLY A 60 3.73 6.93 13.92
CA GLY A 60 3.40 6.72 12.52
C GLY A 60 2.01 6.13 12.29
N GLN A 61 1.43 6.44 11.14
CA GLN A 61 0.20 5.85 10.63
C GLN A 61 0.30 5.69 9.11
N ILE A 62 -0.07 4.51 8.62
CA ILE A 62 -0.18 4.24 7.19
C ILE A 62 -1.61 4.54 6.75
N TYR A 63 -1.76 5.11 5.56
CA TYR A 63 -3.03 5.36 4.91
C TYR A 63 -3.04 4.77 3.51
N ASP A 64 -4.21 4.36 3.04
CA ASP A 64 -4.39 4.09 1.62
C ASP A 64 -4.40 5.37 0.78
N ALA A 65 -4.42 5.23 -0.55
CA ALA A 65 -4.44 6.36 -1.46
C ALA A 65 -5.63 7.32 -1.21
N LEU A 66 -6.75 6.83 -0.65
CA LEU A 66 -7.94 7.63 -0.35
C LEU A 66 -7.84 8.33 1.03
N GLY A 67 -6.73 8.15 1.75
CA GLY A 67 -6.50 8.69 3.07
C GLY A 67 -7.33 8.00 4.15
N ARG A 68 -7.66 6.72 3.99
CA ARG A 68 -8.23 5.87 5.05
C ARG A 68 -7.08 5.18 5.80
N PRO A 69 -7.06 5.15 7.14
CA PRO A 69 -5.99 4.52 7.88
C PRO A 69 -5.95 3.01 7.59
N VAL A 70 -4.75 2.46 7.46
CA VAL A 70 -4.46 1.03 7.27
C VAL A 70 -3.66 0.57 8.47
N GLY A 71 -4.25 -0.30 9.28
CA GLY A 71 -3.70 -0.68 10.58
C GLY A 71 -3.82 0.43 11.64
N ASP A 72 -3.30 0.14 12.83
CA ASP A 72 -3.30 1.06 13.97
C ASP A 72 -2.07 2.01 13.92
N GLU A 73 -2.15 3.11 14.67
CA GLU A 73 -0.99 3.97 14.93
C GLU A 73 0.11 3.16 15.65
N PHE A 74 1.37 3.41 15.29
CA PHE A 74 2.52 2.67 15.83
C PHE A 74 3.67 3.59 16.21
N THR A 75 4.54 3.12 17.11
CA THR A 75 5.80 3.81 17.44
C THR A 75 6.78 3.64 16.28
N ALA A 76 7.17 4.75 15.66
CA ALA A 76 8.10 4.80 14.54
C ALA A 76 9.57 4.96 14.98
N SER A 77 9.82 4.79 16.28
CA SER A 77 11.12 4.91 16.96
C SER A 77 11.24 3.87 18.10
N VAL A 78 11.55 2.63 17.74
CA VAL A 78 11.36 1.42 18.55
C VAL A 78 12.53 1.13 19.50
N ILE A 79 13.74 1.57 19.16
CA ILE A 79 14.94 1.33 19.99
C ILE A 79 15.35 2.63 20.67
N TYR A 80 15.50 2.60 22.00
CA TYR A 80 15.84 3.72 22.91
C TYR A 80 14.66 4.59 23.32
N ASN A 81 13.83 3.98 24.15
CA ASN A 81 12.53 4.41 24.63
C ASN A 81 12.58 5.09 26.02
N ASP A 82 13.75 5.57 26.44
CA ASP A 82 13.94 6.40 27.64
C ASP A 82 14.51 7.81 27.29
N ASP A 83 14.58 8.14 25.99
CA ASP A 83 15.20 9.34 25.43
C ASP A 83 14.18 10.23 24.68
N ASN A 84 14.48 11.52 24.47
CA ASN A 84 13.66 12.35 23.58
C ASN A 84 14.03 12.09 22.13
N GLN A 85 13.04 11.72 21.33
CA GLN A 85 13.18 11.44 19.90
C GLN A 85 12.53 12.56 19.08
N GLN A 86 13.23 13.09 18.08
CA GLN A 86 12.78 14.26 17.33
C GLN A 86 13.33 14.32 15.90
N ALA A 87 12.84 15.30 15.14
CA ALA A 87 13.24 15.59 13.76
C ALA A 87 13.25 14.35 12.85
N PRO A 88 12.10 13.63 12.72
CA PRO A 88 12.04 12.48 11.85
C PRO A 88 12.23 12.89 10.39
N ASP A 89 12.79 11.99 9.59
CA ASP A 89 12.74 12.01 8.13
C ASP A 89 12.53 10.58 7.62
N ILE A 90 11.78 10.43 6.52
CA ILE A 90 11.26 9.11 6.13
C ILE A 90 11.46 8.83 4.64
N ILE A 91 11.71 7.56 4.31
CA ILE A 91 11.85 7.07 2.94
C ILE A 91 11.07 5.77 2.75
N SER A 92 10.65 5.52 1.52
CA SER A 92 10.10 4.24 1.06
C SER A 92 11.06 3.55 0.10
N PHE A 93 10.95 2.22 0.02
CA PHE A 93 11.66 1.37 -0.93
C PHE A 93 10.69 0.73 -1.91
N ASP A 94 11.22 0.27 -3.05
CA ASP A 94 10.43 -0.32 -4.15
C ASP A 94 9.69 -1.62 -3.74
N ASP A 95 10.10 -2.28 -2.66
CA ASP A 95 9.45 -3.47 -2.10
C ASP A 95 8.32 -3.14 -1.09
N GLY A 96 7.98 -1.86 -0.95
CA GLY A 96 6.97 -1.36 -0.01
C GLY A 96 7.46 -1.21 1.43
N SER A 97 8.67 -1.64 1.76
CA SER A 97 9.30 -1.35 3.06
C SER A 97 9.64 0.13 3.17
N PHE A 98 9.88 0.60 4.40
CA PHE A 98 10.23 1.99 4.66
C PHE A 98 11.21 2.14 5.82
N ALA A 99 11.85 3.29 5.92
CA ALA A 99 12.74 3.63 7.01
C ALA A 99 12.42 5.01 7.60
N VAL A 100 12.64 5.14 8.90
CA VAL A 100 12.45 6.36 9.67
C VAL A 100 13.78 6.71 10.32
N ALA A 101 14.40 7.79 9.87
CA ALA A 101 15.58 8.38 10.48
C ALA A 101 15.15 9.43 11.52
N TYR A 102 15.72 9.41 12.71
CA TYR A 102 15.38 10.35 13.77
C TYR A 102 16.57 10.67 14.67
N GLN A 103 16.52 11.84 15.30
CA GLN A 103 17.47 12.25 16.33
C GLN A 103 17.01 11.74 17.69
N SER A 104 17.93 11.22 18.50
CA SER A 104 17.71 10.80 19.89
C SER A 104 18.63 11.56 20.84
N THR A 105 18.14 11.99 22.00
CA THR A 105 18.98 12.64 23.04
C THR A 105 19.14 11.74 24.27
N ASP A 106 20.37 11.29 24.55
CA ASP A 106 20.69 10.35 25.63
C ASP A 106 20.37 10.90 27.05
N ALA A 107 19.81 10.03 27.89
CA ALA A 107 19.99 10.07 29.33
C ALA A 107 20.95 8.93 29.81
N VAL A 108 22.28 9.16 29.76
CA VAL A 108 23.40 8.48 30.53
C VAL A 108 24.19 7.35 29.81
N PRO A 109 25.53 7.11 30.04
CA PRO A 109 26.70 7.96 30.30
C PRO A 109 27.80 7.72 29.24
N ILE A 110 27.52 7.87 27.93
CA ILE A 110 28.59 7.88 26.92
C ILE A 110 28.90 9.31 26.47
N GLY A 111 28.97 10.23 27.43
CA GLY A 111 29.63 11.54 27.26
C GLY A 111 29.01 12.56 26.30
N ASP A 112 28.00 12.21 25.51
CA ASP A 112 27.47 13.03 24.41
C ASP A 112 25.95 13.27 24.55
N ALA A 113 25.40 14.30 23.90
CA ALA A 113 24.02 14.75 24.14
C ALA A 113 22.99 14.40 23.03
N GLU A 114 23.37 14.17 21.76
CA GLU A 114 22.42 13.91 20.64
C GLU A 114 22.98 12.94 19.55
N ASN A 115 22.24 11.91 19.11
CA ASN A 115 22.63 10.90 18.08
C ASN A 115 21.54 10.70 16.98
N ILE A 116 21.89 10.08 15.85
CA ILE A 116 20.97 9.69 14.76
C ILE A 116 20.74 8.17 14.73
N ASN A 117 19.47 7.79 14.73
CA ASN A 117 18.99 6.41 14.58
C ASN A 117 18.16 6.26 13.31
N ILE A 118 18.11 5.04 12.77
CA ILE A 118 17.31 4.70 11.59
C ILE A 118 16.62 3.37 11.84
N ASP A 119 15.30 3.41 11.96
CA ASP A 119 14.47 2.20 12.08
C ASP A 119 13.91 1.80 10.73
N TYR A 120 14.05 0.52 10.39
CA TYR A 120 13.49 -0.09 9.19
C TYR A 120 12.25 -0.87 9.55
N PHE A 121 11.22 -0.72 8.71
CA PHE A 121 9.92 -1.35 8.87
C PHE A 121 9.57 -2.10 7.59
N LYS A 122 8.84 -3.19 7.74
CA LYS A 122 8.22 -3.88 6.60
C LYS A 122 7.01 -3.09 6.09
N ALA A 123 6.48 -3.49 4.94
CA ALA A 123 5.34 -2.83 4.33
C ALA A 123 4.10 -2.78 5.26
N ASP A 124 3.90 -3.76 6.13
CA ASP A 124 2.79 -3.78 7.10
C ASP A 124 2.98 -2.83 8.31
N GLY A 125 4.11 -2.10 8.37
CA GLY A 125 4.46 -1.25 9.51
C GLY A 125 5.10 -2.00 10.67
N SER A 126 5.34 -3.31 10.55
CA SER A 126 6.07 -4.07 11.57
C SER A 126 7.56 -3.73 11.53
N PHE A 127 8.14 -3.53 12.72
CA PHE A 127 9.57 -3.26 12.88
C PHE A 127 10.42 -4.45 12.38
N ASP A 128 11.47 -4.15 11.61
CA ASP A 128 12.45 -5.13 11.11
C ASP A 128 13.76 -5.05 11.91
N TYR A 129 14.50 -3.93 11.79
CA TYR A 129 15.76 -3.69 12.51
C TYR A 129 16.11 -2.20 12.56
N ASN A 130 17.12 -1.86 13.37
CA ASN A 130 17.61 -0.49 13.57
C ASN A 130 19.09 -0.36 13.15
N ILE A 131 19.47 0.84 12.71
CA ILE A 131 20.85 1.29 12.58
C ILE A 131 21.07 2.50 13.49
N ASP A 132 21.87 2.30 14.54
CA ASP A 132 22.52 3.39 15.29
C ASP A 132 23.77 3.83 14.53
N LEU A 133 23.80 5.07 14.04
CA LEU A 133 24.93 5.56 13.25
C LEU A 133 26.22 5.67 14.09
N ARG A 134 26.16 5.99 15.38
CA ARG A 134 27.38 6.15 16.19
C ARG A 134 28.00 4.86 16.69
N GLN A 135 27.19 3.87 17.07
CA GLN A 135 27.79 2.57 17.45
C GLN A 135 28.54 1.92 16.30
N ASN A 136 28.11 2.21 15.08
CA ASN A 136 28.70 1.65 13.88
C ASN A 136 29.84 2.49 13.28
N PHE A 137 29.91 3.79 13.58
CA PHE A 137 31.01 4.69 13.19
C PHE A 137 31.73 5.23 14.43
N ALA A 138 32.98 4.81 14.66
CA ALA A 138 33.82 5.33 15.74
C ALA A 138 34.19 6.81 15.52
N GLY A 139 33.22 7.70 15.74
CA GLY A 139 33.36 9.15 15.67
C GLY A 139 34.08 9.75 16.88
N PRO A 140 34.37 11.05 16.86
CA PRO A 140 34.92 11.75 18.02
C PRO A 140 33.88 11.74 19.15
N LEU A 141 34.31 11.47 20.39
CA LEU A 141 33.48 11.68 21.57
C LEU A 141 33.31 13.19 21.80
N GLY A 142 32.12 13.65 22.16
CA GLY A 142 31.78 15.03 22.53
C GLY A 142 31.11 15.87 21.44
N VAL A 143 30.55 15.22 20.42
CA VAL A 143 29.86 15.83 19.27
C VAL A 143 28.35 15.62 19.39
N ASP A 144 27.54 16.47 18.75
CA ASP A 144 26.08 16.35 18.66
C ASP A 144 25.69 16.17 17.19
N ASP A 145 24.94 15.11 16.88
CA ASP A 145 24.43 14.82 15.53
C ASP A 145 22.91 15.08 15.51
N ARG A 146 22.43 15.88 14.55
CA ARG A 146 21.03 16.31 14.49
C ARG A 146 20.50 16.53 13.07
N ALA A 147 19.19 16.69 12.97
CA ALA A 147 18.46 17.01 11.74
C ALA A 147 18.83 16.09 10.54
N PRO A 148 18.51 14.78 10.64
CA PRO A 148 18.78 13.85 9.55
C PRO A 148 17.92 14.19 8.31
N SER A 149 18.48 13.96 7.12
CA SER A 149 17.76 13.90 5.86
C SER A 149 18.20 12.65 5.09
N ILE A 150 17.24 11.81 4.71
CA ILE A 150 17.49 10.47 4.16
C ILE A 150 16.77 10.29 2.82
N VAL A 151 17.41 9.55 1.90
CA VAL A 151 16.86 9.21 0.58
C VAL A 151 17.10 7.75 0.24
N ALA A 152 16.12 7.10 -0.40
CA ALA A 152 16.29 5.77 -0.98
C ALA A 152 17.07 5.84 -2.31
N LEU A 153 17.82 4.79 -2.60
CA LEU A 153 18.59 4.63 -3.83
C LEU A 153 18.01 3.48 -4.66
N ALA A 154 18.12 3.58 -5.98
CA ALA A 154 17.53 2.62 -6.93
C ALA A 154 18.06 1.16 -6.80
N ASN A 155 19.09 0.92 -5.99
CA ASN A 155 19.62 -0.40 -5.70
C ASN A 155 19.10 -0.98 -4.36
N GLY A 156 18.13 -0.33 -3.71
CA GLY A 156 17.60 -0.71 -2.40
C GLY A 156 18.45 -0.23 -1.21
N ASP A 157 19.54 0.48 -1.46
CA ASP A 157 20.33 1.14 -0.41
C ASP A 157 19.70 2.50 -0.03
N ALA A 158 20.23 3.16 1.00
CA ALA A 158 19.85 4.52 1.37
C ALA A 158 21.07 5.44 1.46
N ALA A 159 20.87 6.74 1.31
CA ALA A 159 21.85 7.76 1.64
C ALA A 159 21.27 8.69 2.69
N ILE A 160 22.07 9.05 3.70
CA ILE A 160 21.67 9.96 4.76
C ILE A 160 22.69 11.08 4.92
N VAL A 161 22.21 12.29 5.21
CA VAL A 161 23.01 13.41 5.69
C VAL A 161 22.47 13.90 7.03
N TYR A 162 23.34 14.47 7.86
CA TYR A 162 22.97 15.10 9.12
C TYR A 162 23.96 16.22 9.47
N GLU A 163 23.53 17.12 10.35
CA GLU A 163 24.41 18.14 10.92
C GLU A 163 25.18 17.55 12.10
N GLN A 164 26.50 17.67 12.05
CA GLN A 164 27.38 17.36 13.16
C GLN A 164 27.92 18.67 13.75
N SER A 165 27.87 18.80 15.08
CA SER A 165 28.47 19.94 15.77
C SER A 165 29.38 19.50 16.90
N ASP A 166 30.63 19.95 16.85
CA ASP A 166 31.58 19.78 17.95
C ASP A 166 31.44 20.99 18.90
N ASN A 167 31.45 20.76 20.21
CA ASN A 167 31.36 21.78 21.27
C ASN A 167 32.38 22.95 21.11
N GLY A 168 32.04 23.95 20.27
CA GLY A 168 32.85 25.13 19.96
C GLY A 168 33.46 25.21 18.55
N ALA A 169 33.22 24.24 17.66
CA ALA A 169 33.60 24.31 16.24
C ALA A 169 32.40 24.68 15.35
N ALA A 170 32.70 25.04 14.09
CA ALA A 170 31.68 25.23 13.07
C ALA A 170 30.98 23.89 12.78
N SER A 171 29.64 23.88 12.72
CA SER A 171 28.88 22.69 12.34
C SER A 171 29.18 22.28 10.90
N ASN A 172 29.06 21.00 10.58
CA ASN A 172 29.30 20.49 9.23
C ASN A 172 28.25 19.43 8.83
N ILE A 173 28.03 19.30 7.52
CA ILE A 173 27.17 18.24 6.99
C ILE A 173 27.99 16.99 6.74
N VAL A 174 27.61 15.91 7.42
CA VAL A 174 28.19 14.57 7.28
C VAL A 174 27.19 13.69 6.54
N GLY A 175 27.67 12.86 5.62
CA GLY A 175 26.80 11.93 4.89
C GLY A 175 27.35 10.51 4.83
N HIS A 176 26.46 9.54 4.63
CA HIS A 176 26.78 8.11 4.50
C HIS A 176 25.92 7.46 3.43
N ILE A 177 26.48 6.48 2.71
CA ILE A 177 25.67 5.44 2.05
C ILE A 177 25.44 4.33 3.07
N LEU A 178 24.22 3.85 3.16
CA LEU A 178 23.79 2.72 3.98
C LEU A 178 23.54 1.54 3.02
N SER A 179 24.41 0.54 3.06
CA SER A 179 24.35 -0.61 2.14
C SER A 179 24.18 -1.92 2.90
N ASN A 180 23.37 -2.84 2.34
CA ASN A 180 23.15 -4.18 2.90
C ASN A 180 22.83 -4.19 4.40
N LYS A 181 21.97 -3.27 4.86
CA LYS A 181 21.56 -3.22 6.27
C LYS A 181 22.73 -3.03 7.25
N ALA A 182 23.84 -2.44 6.81
CA ALA A 182 25.00 -2.11 7.63
C ALA A 182 25.47 -0.67 7.35
N ALA A 183 26.12 -0.08 8.35
CA ALA A 183 26.80 1.21 8.23
C ALA A 183 27.80 1.19 7.07
N GLY A 184 27.50 1.92 6.00
CA GLY A 184 28.27 1.89 4.77
C GLY A 184 29.36 2.96 4.71
N THR A 185 29.52 3.61 3.56
CA THR A 185 30.70 4.45 3.25
C THR A 185 30.43 5.92 3.55
N LEU A 186 31.36 6.58 4.26
CA LEU A 186 31.34 8.03 4.49
C LEU A 186 31.40 8.80 3.16
N ILE A 187 30.54 9.78 3.02
CA ILE A 187 30.45 10.68 1.88
C ILE A 187 30.59 12.12 2.33
N ASN A 188 31.52 12.83 1.71
CA ASN A 188 31.65 14.27 1.90
C ASN A 188 30.82 15.03 0.86
N PHE A 189 30.00 15.95 1.30
CA PHE A 189 29.29 16.90 0.43
C PHE A 189 29.95 18.28 0.40
N GLU A 190 31.09 18.43 1.07
CA GLU A 190 31.75 19.71 1.24
C GLU A 190 33.27 19.65 1.14
N THR A 191 33.86 20.83 0.92
CA THR A 191 35.32 21.04 0.91
C THR A 191 35.77 22.20 1.80
N THR A 192 34.85 22.84 2.53
CA THR A 192 35.08 24.09 3.28
C THR A 192 35.11 23.87 4.79
N ALA A 193 35.72 24.80 5.54
CA ALA A 193 35.77 24.80 7.01
C ALA A 193 34.75 25.79 7.64
N GLU A 194 33.80 26.28 6.84
CA GLU A 194 32.73 27.19 7.26
C GLU A 194 31.57 26.38 7.87
N ALA A 195 30.76 27.01 8.73
CA ALA A 195 29.64 26.32 9.37
C ALA A 195 28.53 26.05 8.35
N THR A 196 28.05 24.82 8.31
CA THR A 196 26.91 24.40 7.50
C THR A 196 25.86 23.68 8.33
N ARG A 197 24.59 23.85 7.95
CA ARG A 197 23.41 23.37 8.69
C ARG A 197 22.18 23.22 7.78
N ALA A 198 21.10 22.68 8.34
CA ALA A 198 19.78 22.57 7.69
C ALA A 198 19.86 21.93 6.28
N ALA A 199 20.47 20.74 6.21
CA ALA A 199 20.62 20.00 4.97
C ALA A 199 19.30 19.36 4.54
N ASP A 200 19.02 19.38 3.24
CA ASP A 200 17.95 18.59 2.62
C ASP A 200 18.52 17.85 1.40
N LEU A 201 18.31 16.54 1.36
CA LEU A 201 18.93 15.60 0.44
C LEU A 201 17.92 15.09 -0.60
N ALA A 202 18.36 15.00 -1.84
CA ALA A 202 17.57 14.40 -2.92
C ALA A 202 18.44 13.59 -3.88
N VAL A 203 17.80 12.75 -4.68
CA VAL A 203 18.43 11.95 -5.75
C VAL A 203 18.01 12.52 -7.10
N LEU A 204 18.99 12.85 -7.93
CA LEU A 204 18.76 13.25 -9.32
C LEU A 204 18.42 12.02 -10.17
N SER A 205 17.69 12.21 -11.27
CA SER A 205 17.28 11.13 -12.18
C SER A 205 18.44 10.32 -12.79
N ASN A 206 19.66 10.84 -12.72
CA ASN A 206 20.89 10.13 -13.13
C ASN A 206 21.58 9.36 -11.99
N GLY A 207 20.95 9.24 -10.83
CA GLY A 207 21.47 8.59 -9.61
C GLY A 207 22.50 9.42 -8.82
N SER A 208 22.75 10.68 -9.19
CA SER A 208 23.63 11.55 -8.40
C SER A 208 22.91 12.08 -7.18
N LEU A 209 23.63 12.19 -6.06
CA LEU A 209 23.12 12.82 -4.85
C LEU A 209 23.25 14.33 -4.95
N ILE A 210 22.21 15.06 -4.57
CA ILE A 210 22.21 16.51 -4.43
C ILE A 210 21.76 16.88 -3.02
N VAL A 211 22.52 17.74 -2.35
CA VAL A 211 22.16 18.28 -1.04
C VAL A 211 22.11 19.79 -1.14
N THR A 212 21.06 20.39 -0.59
CA THR A 212 20.98 21.84 -0.36
C THR A 212 21.20 22.13 1.12
N TYR A 213 21.84 23.25 1.44
CA TYR A 213 22.19 23.58 2.81
C TYR A 213 22.44 25.07 3.03
N GLU A 214 22.37 25.47 4.29
CA GLU A 214 22.83 26.77 4.77
C GLU A 214 24.35 26.77 4.96
N ARG A 215 25.00 27.87 4.59
CA ARG A 215 26.41 28.11 4.83
C ARG A 215 26.62 29.49 5.44
N ASP A 216 27.23 29.53 6.61
CA ASP A 216 27.57 30.78 7.28
C ASP A 216 28.89 31.32 6.74
N LEU A 217 28.86 32.59 6.33
CA LEU A 217 30.00 33.33 5.81
C LEU A 217 30.26 34.54 6.71
N THR A 218 31.42 34.54 7.37
CA THR A 218 31.89 35.72 8.12
C THR A 218 32.65 36.65 7.17
N ILE A 219 32.10 37.85 6.90
CA ILE A 219 32.79 38.87 6.11
C ILE A 219 33.21 40.04 7.01
N GLY A 220 34.51 40.21 7.25
CA GLY A 220 35.03 41.40 7.93
C GLY A 220 34.71 41.45 9.44
N ALA A 221 34.44 42.65 9.99
CA ALA A 221 34.38 42.94 11.42
C ALA A 221 33.11 42.41 12.15
N GLY A 222 32.83 41.12 12.02
CA GLY A 222 31.83 40.40 12.83
C GLY A 222 30.39 40.47 12.31
N THR A 223 30.18 40.58 10.99
CA THR A 223 28.85 40.40 10.40
C THR A 223 28.79 39.02 9.75
N ASP A 224 27.98 38.13 10.32
CA ASP A 224 27.76 36.78 9.80
C ASP A 224 26.55 36.78 8.85
N TYR A 225 26.72 36.19 7.67
CA TYR A 225 25.68 36.05 6.65
C TYR A 225 25.42 34.58 6.38
N THR A 226 24.16 34.19 6.19
CA THR A 226 23.81 32.80 5.80
C THR A 226 23.41 32.76 4.33
N GLN A 227 24.09 31.91 3.57
CA GLN A 227 23.85 31.69 2.14
C GLN A 227 23.22 30.31 1.91
N ILE A 228 22.47 30.18 0.81
CA ILE A 228 21.97 28.87 0.36
C ILE A 228 22.90 28.33 -0.72
N TRP A 229 23.35 27.10 -0.52
CA TRP A 229 24.22 26.37 -1.44
C TRP A 229 23.61 25.02 -1.79
N TYR A 230 24.01 24.48 -2.94
CA TYR A 230 23.86 23.05 -3.19
C TYR A 230 25.20 22.42 -3.57
N SER A 231 25.31 21.13 -3.24
CA SER A 231 26.39 20.24 -3.65
C SER A 231 25.82 19.06 -4.41
N VAL A 232 26.41 18.75 -5.57
CA VAL A 232 26.09 17.53 -6.34
C VAL A 232 27.27 16.58 -6.27
N ARG A 233 27.00 15.35 -5.86
CA ARG A 233 27.96 14.25 -5.89
C ARG A 233 27.50 13.17 -6.86
N THR A 234 28.28 13.02 -7.93
CA THR A 234 28.07 11.96 -8.92
C THR A 234 28.45 10.58 -8.38
N SER A 235 27.93 9.51 -8.98
CA SER A 235 28.31 8.12 -8.67
C SER A 235 29.81 7.85 -8.82
N GLY A 236 30.50 8.58 -9.71
CA GLY A 236 31.96 8.55 -9.86
C GLY A 236 32.74 9.34 -8.81
N GLY A 237 32.08 9.92 -7.79
CA GLY A 237 32.69 10.65 -6.68
C GLY A 237 33.06 12.11 -6.99
N THR A 238 32.72 12.64 -8.16
CA THR A 238 32.93 14.07 -8.47
C THR A 238 31.95 14.92 -7.68
N LEU A 239 32.48 15.89 -6.92
CA LEU A 239 31.72 16.87 -6.12
C LEU A 239 31.72 18.24 -6.82
N THR A 240 30.55 18.84 -6.99
CA THR A 240 30.38 20.21 -7.51
C THR A 240 29.55 21.03 -6.54
N GLN A 241 30.03 22.21 -6.13
CA GLN A 241 29.31 23.11 -5.22
C GLN A 241 28.92 24.40 -5.95
N ARG A 242 27.72 24.90 -5.69
CA ARG A 242 27.19 26.13 -6.31
C ARG A 242 26.39 26.95 -5.32
N LEU A 243 26.60 28.25 -5.37
CA LEU A 243 25.77 29.23 -4.67
C LEU A 243 24.38 29.27 -5.33
N VAL A 244 23.33 29.10 -4.53
CA VAL A 244 21.94 29.33 -4.94
C VAL A 244 21.61 30.80 -4.74
N ALA A 245 21.70 31.30 -3.51
CA ALA A 245 21.33 32.66 -3.18
C ALA A 245 22.30 33.27 -2.18
N SER A 246 22.66 34.53 -2.42
CA SER A 246 23.29 35.41 -1.44
C SER A 246 22.32 36.53 -1.09
N THR A 247 22.14 36.78 0.19
CA THR A 247 21.41 37.95 0.69
C THR A 247 22.38 39.12 0.78
N ASP A 248 22.02 40.27 0.22
CA ASP A 248 22.89 41.46 0.28
C ASP A 248 22.92 42.09 1.68
N LEU A 249 21.95 41.78 2.56
CA LEU A 249 21.80 42.36 3.92
C LEU A 249 21.04 41.49 4.95
N GLY A 250 20.79 40.19 4.70
CA GLY A 250 19.87 39.34 5.51
C GLY A 250 20.26 37.87 5.69
N THR A 251 19.43 37.06 6.36
CA THR A 251 19.64 35.61 6.60
C THR A 251 18.70 34.77 5.72
N ALA A 252 19.25 33.99 4.78
CA ALA A 252 18.50 32.95 4.07
C ALA A 252 18.56 31.64 4.85
N ALA A 253 17.42 30.96 5.06
CA ALA A 253 17.33 29.79 5.93
C ALA A 253 16.34 28.72 5.45
N LYS A 254 16.55 27.51 5.96
CA LYS A 254 15.77 26.28 5.79
C LYS A 254 15.49 25.94 4.32
N PRO A 255 16.55 25.69 3.53
CA PRO A 255 16.36 25.31 2.15
C PRO A 255 15.75 23.91 2.06
N VAL A 256 14.82 23.74 1.13
CA VAL A 256 14.23 22.45 0.76
C VAL A 256 14.41 22.21 -0.73
N ILE A 257 14.49 20.95 -1.15
CA ILE A 257 14.74 20.56 -2.54
C ILE A 257 13.76 19.51 -3.04
N ALA A 258 13.33 19.65 -4.29
CA ALA A 258 12.67 18.59 -5.05
C ALA A 258 13.36 18.37 -6.39
N THR A 259 13.62 17.10 -6.73
CA THR A 259 14.15 16.71 -8.05
C THR A 259 12.99 16.37 -8.97
N LEU A 260 13.13 16.72 -10.25
CA LEU A 260 12.09 16.56 -11.26
C LEU A 260 12.46 15.43 -12.21
N SER A 261 11.44 14.76 -12.76
CA SER A 261 11.61 13.66 -13.73
C SER A 261 12.40 14.05 -14.98
N ASN A 262 12.35 15.34 -15.36
CA ASN A 262 13.12 15.89 -16.49
C ASN A 262 14.62 16.13 -16.19
N GLY A 263 15.10 15.79 -15.00
CA GLY A 263 16.49 16.00 -14.55
C GLY A 263 16.78 17.40 -14.00
N GLY A 264 15.78 18.28 -13.97
CA GLY A 264 15.83 19.54 -13.24
C GLY A 264 15.58 19.36 -11.74
N PHE A 265 15.65 20.46 -10.99
CA PHE A 265 15.34 20.48 -9.56
C PHE A 265 14.93 21.90 -9.14
N VAL A 266 14.22 22.00 -8.02
CA VAL A 266 13.77 23.26 -7.42
C VAL A 266 14.31 23.34 -6.01
N ILE A 267 14.90 24.48 -5.66
CA ILE A 267 15.29 24.79 -4.27
C ILE A 267 14.44 25.95 -3.80
N ALA A 268 13.78 25.80 -2.66
CA ALA A 268 13.00 26.84 -2.01
C ALA A 268 13.57 27.15 -0.62
N TRP A 269 13.51 28.40 -0.19
CA TRP A 269 14.05 28.86 1.10
C TRP A 269 13.28 30.06 1.65
N THR A 270 13.46 30.34 2.94
CA THR A 270 12.98 31.59 3.55
C THR A 270 14.10 32.62 3.51
N ASP A 271 13.81 33.83 3.06
CA ASP A 271 14.73 34.97 3.13
C ASP A 271 14.18 36.01 4.11
N SER A 272 14.92 36.28 5.20
CA SER A 272 14.47 37.19 6.26
C SER A 272 14.28 38.64 5.81
N ASP A 273 14.87 39.02 4.67
CA ASP A 273 14.94 40.41 4.20
C ASP A 273 14.45 40.56 2.75
N ALA A 274 13.52 39.69 2.33
CA ALA A 274 12.99 39.63 0.96
C ALA A 274 12.19 40.89 0.52
N GLY A 275 11.79 41.76 1.44
CA GLY A 275 10.87 42.88 1.20
C GLY A 275 10.84 43.88 2.37
N PRO A 276 9.83 44.76 2.50
CA PRO A 276 9.83 45.95 3.39
C PRO A 276 9.77 45.62 4.90
N GLY A 277 10.73 44.86 5.41
CA GLY A 277 10.93 44.50 6.81
C GLY A 277 10.30 43.17 7.26
N ALA A 278 10.02 42.24 6.36
CA ALA A 278 9.41 40.94 6.67
C ALA A 278 10.04 39.80 5.85
N PRO A 279 10.06 38.56 6.39
CA PRO A 279 10.55 37.40 5.66
C PRO A 279 9.68 37.10 4.43
N GLY A 280 10.27 36.45 3.43
CA GLY A 280 9.57 35.99 2.22
C GLY A 280 9.95 34.55 1.83
N ALA A 281 9.02 33.86 1.18
CA ALA A 281 9.22 32.55 0.60
C ALA A 281 9.72 32.69 -0.85
N ILE A 282 10.89 32.13 -1.13
CA ILE A 282 11.54 32.24 -2.45
C ILE A 282 11.81 30.83 -2.99
N ALA A 283 11.66 30.65 -4.29
CA ALA A 283 12.06 29.41 -4.95
C ALA A 283 12.77 29.66 -6.28
N ARG A 284 13.74 28.80 -6.57
CA ARG A 284 14.52 28.83 -7.81
C ARG A 284 14.52 27.46 -8.48
N TYR A 285 14.12 27.45 -9.74
CA TYR A 285 14.15 26.28 -10.62
C TYR A 285 15.47 26.18 -11.38
N PHE A 286 16.02 24.99 -11.47
CA PHE A 286 17.22 24.66 -12.22
C PHE A 286 16.87 23.57 -13.24
N SER A 287 17.15 23.81 -14.52
CA SER A 287 16.91 22.82 -15.57
C SER A 287 17.92 21.66 -15.56
N ALA A 288 19.09 21.87 -14.97
CA ALA A 288 20.09 20.84 -14.70
C ALA A 288 21.14 21.37 -13.71
N PRO A 289 21.92 20.49 -13.05
CA PRO A 289 23.06 20.88 -12.23
C PRO A 289 24.06 21.77 -12.97
N GLY A 290 24.49 22.85 -12.34
CA GLY A 290 25.46 23.79 -12.90
C GLY A 290 24.90 24.80 -13.91
N VAL A 291 23.62 24.72 -14.26
CA VAL A 291 22.90 25.78 -15.00
C VAL A 291 22.51 26.90 -14.05
N VAL A 292 22.46 28.14 -14.53
CA VAL A 292 21.94 29.27 -13.75
C VAL A 292 20.44 29.09 -13.57
N GLY A 293 19.99 28.95 -12.33
CA GLY A 293 18.58 28.78 -12.02
C GLY A 293 17.76 30.05 -12.28
N VAL A 294 16.47 29.87 -12.55
CA VAL A 294 15.47 30.92 -12.74
C VAL A 294 14.63 31.03 -11.47
N GLU A 295 14.49 32.23 -10.93
CA GLU A 295 13.57 32.47 -9.82
C GLU A 295 12.12 32.31 -10.31
N VAL A 296 11.37 31.43 -9.65
CA VAL A 296 10.00 31.05 -10.05
C VAL A 296 8.95 31.52 -9.04
N LEU A 297 9.36 31.79 -7.80
CA LEU A 297 8.49 32.32 -6.76
C LEU A 297 9.26 33.37 -5.94
N ARG A 298 8.58 34.48 -5.64
CA ARG A 298 9.04 35.48 -4.66
C ARG A 298 7.84 36.11 -3.97
N GLU A 299 7.37 35.46 -2.91
CA GLU A 299 6.28 35.98 -2.06
C GLU A 299 6.86 36.80 -0.91
N THR A 300 6.53 38.09 -0.87
CA THR A 300 7.07 39.07 0.09
C THR A 300 5.98 39.93 0.72
N SER A 301 4.74 39.48 0.62
CA SER A 301 3.52 40.21 0.91
C SER A 301 2.92 39.89 2.28
N GLY A 302 3.67 39.40 3.27
CA GLY A 302 3.00 39.02 4.50
C GLY A 302 3.78 38.28 5.57
N ALA A 303 5.10 38.43 5.66
CA ALA A 303 5.95 37.61 6.53
C ALA A 303 5.84 36.12 6.17
N GLU A 304 5.96 35.81 4.88
CA GLU A 304 5.91 34.46 4.35
C GLU A 304 7.15 33.66 4.74
N SER A 305 6.98 32.37 5.06
CA SER A 305 8.07 31.52 5.55
C SER A 305 7.81 30.03 5.34
N ALA A 306 8.83 29.22 5.66
CA ALA A 306 8.78 27.76 5.69
C ALA A 306 8.23 27.14 4.38
N PRO A 307 8.87 27.41 3.23
CA PRO A 307 8.42 26.82 1.99
C PRO A 307 8.63 25.30 2.00
N THR A 308 7.76 24.59 1.30
CA THR A 308 7.88 23.17 0.98
C THR A 308 7.64 22.97 -0.52
N VAL A 309 8.21 21.93 -1.10
CA VAL A 309 8.15 21.65 -2.53
C VAL A 309 8.02 20.16 -2.76
N THR A 310 7.18 19.76 -3.72
CA THR A 310 7.17 18.39 -4.23
C THR A 310 7.04 18.39 -5.74
N ALA A 311 7.69 17.41 -6.38
CA ALA A 311 7.56 17.17 -7.80
C ALA A 311 6.19 16.57 -8.12
N LEU A 312 5.71 16.79 -9.33
CA LEU A 312 4.48 16.19 -9.85
C LEU A 312 4.80 15.16 -10.93
N ALA A 313 3.88 14.22 -11.13
CA ALA A 313 4.02 13.16 -12.14
C ALA A 313 4.20 13.72 -13.57
N ASP A 314 3.64 14.90 -13.86
CA ASP A 314 3.76 15.60 -15.14
C ASP A 314 5.11 16.34 -15.33
N GLY A 315 6.07 16.11 -14.43
CA GLY A 315 7.37 16.79 -14.40
C GLY A 315 7.32 18.25 -13.90
N GLY A 316 6.14 18.76 -13.57
CA GLY A 316 5.95 20.02 -12.85
C GLY A 316 6.21 19.88 -11.36
N PHE A 317 5.81 20.89 -10.60
CA PHE A 317 5.95 20.89 -9.13
C PHE A 317 4.90 21.77 -8.47
N VAL A 318 4.67 21.55 -7.17
CA VAL A 318 3.87 22.42 -6.31
C VAL A 318 4.79 23.01 -5.25
N LEU A 319 4.69 24.32 -5.08
CA LEU A 319 5.28 25.05 -3.95
C LEU A 319 4.20 25.38 -2.94
N GLY A 320 4.52 25.23 -1.66
CA GLY A 320 3.66 25.61 -0.54
C GLY A 320 4.44 26.49 0.44
N TRP A 321 3.76 27.40 1.14
CA TRP A 321 4.38 28.29 2.14
C TRP A 321 3.36 28.73 3.20
N ALA A 322 3.87 29.18 4.34
CA ALA A 322 3.05 29.83 5.36
C ALA A 322 2.94 31.33 5.08
N ASP A 323 1.72 31.87 5.14
CA ASP A 323 1.43 33.31 5.09
C ASP A 323 1.18 33.80 6.53
N GLY A 324 2.14 34.54 7.07
CA GLY A 324 2.10 35.07 8.43
C GLY A 324 1.05 36.16 8.65
N THR A 325 0.54 36.81 7.59
CA THR A 325 -0.48 37.85 7.71
C THR A 325 -1.86 37.24 7.83
N SER A 326 -2.17 36.28 6.97
CA SER A 326 -3.46 35.58 7.02
C SER A 326 -3.49 34.39 7.97
N HIS A 327 -2.35 34.02 8.57
CA HIS A 327 -2.17 32.80 9.39
C HIS A 327 -2.70 31.58 8.63
N SER A 328 -2.29 31.45 7.37
CA SER A 328 -2.77 30.40 6.47
C SER A 328 -1.62 29.73 5.75
N LEU A 329 -1.93 28.58 5.17
CA LEU A 329 -1.03 27.84 4.31
C LEU A 329 -1.45 28.02 2.85
N LYS A 330 -0.50 28.40 2.01
CA LYS A 330 -0.69 28.76 0.60
C LYS A 330 0.10 27.83 -0.31
N GLY A 331 -0.27 27.79 -1.58
CA GLY A 331 0.49 27.07 -2.59
C GLY A 331 0.22 27.51 -4.02
N GLN A 332 1.16 27.18 -4.90
CA GLN A 332 1.15 27.50 -6.33
C GLN A 332 1.73 26.33 -7.11
N ARG A 333 1.06 25.94 -8.20
CA ARG A 333 1.55 24.91 -9.13
C ARG A 333 2.38 25.54 -10.23
N PHE A 334 3.42 24.84 -10.66
CA PHE A 334 4.29 25.20 -11.76
C PHE A 334 4.43 24.02 -12.73
N ASN A 335 4.63 24.33 -14.01
CA ASN A 335 4.92 23.33 -15.03
C ASN A 335 6.40 22.92 -15.00
N ALA A 336 6.76 21.92 -15.82
CA ALA A 336 8.12 21.38 -15.91
C ALA A 336 9.21 22.40 -16.31
N SER A 337 8.82 23.57 -16.82
CA SER A 337 9.72 24.69 -17.18
C SER A 337 9.77 25.80 -16.13
N GLY A 338 9.10 25.62 -14.98
CA GLY A 338 9.06 26.60 -13.89
C GLY A 338 8.10 27.76 -14.13
N GLN A 339 7.11 27.61 -15.01
CA GLN A 339 6.07 28.63 -15.22
C GLN A 339 4.82 28.29 -14.39
N GLU A 340 4.19 29.30 -13.80
CA GLU A 340 2.95 29.14 -13.03
C GLU A 340 1.82 28.47 -13.84
N VAL A 341 1.12 27.54 -13.21
CA VAL A 341 -0.08 26.87 -13.73
C VAL A 341 -1.25 27.13 -12.79
N GLY A 342 -2.26 27.83 -13.28
CA GLY A 342 -3.40 28.25 -12.47
C GLY A 342 -3.04 29.39 -11.51
N THR A 343 -3.91 29.66 -10.55
CA THR A 343 -3.71 30.70 -9.52
C THR A 343 -3.28 30.08 -8.21
N GLU A 344 -2.74 30.91 -7.31
CA GLU A 344 -2.51 30.54 -5.91
C GLU A 344 -3.78 29.91 -5.32
N PHE A 345 -3.57 28.89 -4.49
CA PHE A 345 -4.61 28.23 -3.74
C PHE A 345 -4.26 28.20 -2.24
N THR A 346 -5.29 28.09 -1.42
CA THR A 346 -5.15 28.06 0.04
C THR A 346 -5.39 26.64 0.52
N LEU A 347 -4.44 26.11 1.28
CA LEU A 347 -4.47 24.74 1.80
C LEU A 347 -5.16 24.67 3.15
N ALA A 348 -4.89 25.62 4.04
CA ALA A 348 -5.49 25.67 5.37
C ALA A 348 -5.59 27.11 5.90
N THR A 349 -6.68 27.46 6.57
CA THR A 349 -6.93 28.81 7.15
C THR A 349 -7.37 28.81 8.61
N THR A 350 -7.53 27.63 9.22
CA THR A 350 -8.10 27.49 10.57
C THR A 350 -7.12 26.76 11.48
N GLY A 351 -7.03 27.20 12.74
CA GLY A 351 -6.16 26.58 13.74
C GLY A 351 -4.67 26.91 13.58
N ASN A 352 -4.31 28.13 13.17
CA ASN A 352 -2.90 28.56 13.03
C ASN A 352 -1.98 27.53 12.33
N PRO A 353 -2.35 27.07 11.12
CA PRO A 353 -1.66 25.96 10.47
C PRO A 353 -0.19 26.31 10.16
N SER A 354 0.71 25.34 10.40
CA SER A 354 2.17 25.50 10.25
C SER A 354 2.86 24.17 9.95
N GLN A 355 4.18 24.19 9.69
CA GLN A 355 5.00 22.98 9.49
C GLN A 355 4.49 22.05 8.38
N MET A 356 4.15 22.61 7.23
CA MET A 356 3.63 21.85 6.10
C MET A 356 4.67 20.92 5.49
N GLN A 357 4.27 19.72 5.08
CA GLN A 357 5.01 18.84 4.17
C GLN A 357 4.13 18.37 3.01
N PHE A 358 4.78 17.96 1.91
CA PHE A 358 4.11 17.38 0.75
C PHE A 358 4.70 16.02 0.37
N ALA A 359 3.86 15.14 -0.19
CA ALA A 359 4.29 13.94 -0.91
C ALA A 359 3.42 13.74 -2.15
N LEU A 360 4.05 13.38 -3.28
CA LEU A 360 3.36 12.89 -4.47
C LEU A 360 2.97 11.42 -4.24
N LEU A 361 1.74 11.07 -4.55
CA LEU A 361 1.23 9.69 -4.54
C LEU A 361 1.39 9.05 -5.92
N ASP A 362 1.46 7.73 -5.97
CA ASP A 362 1.65 6.96 -7.20
C ASP A 362 0.53 7.15 -8.23
N ASP A 363 -0.67 7.49 -7.77
CA ASP A 363 -1.81 7.77 -8.64
C ASP A 363 -1.85 9.21 -9.18
N GLY A 364 -0.80 9.98 -8.93
CA GLY A 364 -0.62 11.36 -9.39
C GLY A 364 -1.24 12.44 -8.51
N ARG A 365 -1.96 12.10 -7.43
CA ARG A 365 -2.40 13.07 -6.41
C ARG A 365 -1.24 13.47 -5.51
N PHE A 366 -1.38 14.54 -4.73
CA PHE A 366 -0.41 14.85 -3.68
C PHE A 366 -1.10 15.08 -2.34
N VAL A 367 -0.40 14.70 -1.27
CA VAL A 367 -0.81 14.88 0.12
C VAL A 367 -0.12 16.11 0.69
N ALA A 368 -0.85 16.87 1.49
CA ALA A 368 -0.33 17.95 2.31
C ALA A 368 -0.62 17.65 3.79
N THR A 369 0.43 17.46 4.59
CA THR A 369 0.33 17.38 6.05
C THR A 369 0.75 18.69 6.67
N PHE A 370 0.17 19.05 7.81
CA PHE A 370 0.51 20.27 8.55
C PHE A 370 0.04 20.16 10.00
N THR A 371 0.69 20.91 10.90
CA THR A 371 0.25 21.06 12.28
C THR A 371 -0.79 22.16 12.39
N ALA A 372 -1.88 21.95 13.14
CA ALA A 372 -2.87 22.99 13.43
C ALA A 372 -3.57 22.77 14.78
N ASP A 373 -3.97 23.86 15.41
CA ASP A 373 -4.79 23.89 16.62
C ASP A 373 -6.22 23.42 16.31
N VAL A 374 -6.63 22.27 16.85
CA VAL A 374 -7.99 21.73 16.73
C VAL A 374 -8.48 21.34 18.12
N GLY A 375 -9.70 21.76 18.49
CA GLY A 375 -10.28 21.38 19.79
C GLY A 375 -9.60 21.97 21.04
N GLY A 376 -8.45 22.61 20.92
CA GLY A 376 -7.65 23.12 22.04
C GLY A 376 -6.23 22.55 22.07
N ASP A 377 -5.97 21.50 21.29
CA ASP A 377 -4.70 20.79 21.19
C ASP A 377 -4.07 21.01 19.81
N ARG A 378 -2.76 20.77 19.71
CA ARG A 378 -2.00 20.91 18.46
C ARG A 378 -1.88 19.55 17.82
N ASP A 379 -2.48 19.39 16.64
CA ASP A 379 -2.62 18.10 15.97
C ASP A 379 -2.06 18.10 14.55
N ILE A 380 -1.81 16.90 14.03
CA ILE A 380 -1.47 16.70 12.62
C ILE A 380 -2.74 16.61 11.79
N GLN A 381 -2.78 17.41 10.74
CA GLN A 381 -3.88 17.49 9.81
C GLN A 381 -3.39 17.15 8.41
N LEU A 382 -4.28 16.57 7.63
CA LEU A 382 -3.96 16.10 6.30
C LEU A 382 -5.03 16.52 5.30
N THR A 383 -4.60 16.91 4.10
CA THR A 383 -5.46 17.21 2.95
C THR A 383 -4.89 16.58 1.69
N ILE A 384 -5.75 16.04 0.82
CA ILE A 384 -5.33 15.43 -0.45
C ILE A 384 -5.81 16.29 -1.60
N PHE A 385 -4.91 16.59 -2.53
CA PHE A 385 -5.15 17.39 -3.72
C PHE A 385 -4.92 16.57 -4.97
N ASP A 386 -5.74 16.81 -5.98
CA ASP A 386 -5.44 16.37 -7.34
C ASP A 386 -4.77 17.54 -8.10
N PRO A 387 -3.48 17.41 -8.48
CA PRO A 387 -2.77 18.44 -9.22
C PRO A 387 -3.17 18.47 -10.70
N ARG A 388 -3.81 17.41 -11.23
CA ARG A 388 -4.26 17.32 -12.62
C ARG A 388 -5.40 18.32 -12.83
N THR A 389 -5.44 18.95 -14.00
CA THR A 389 -6.53 19.88 -14.32
C THR A 389 -7.86 19.14 -14.39
N SER A 390 -8.99 19.84 -14.26
CA SER A 390 -10.33 19.25 -14.48
C SER A 390 -10.36 18.34 -15.71
N PRO A 391 -11.10 17.21 -15.68
CA PRO A 391 -11.09 16.23 -16.76
C PRO A 391 -11.27 16.87 -18.12
N ILE A 392 -10.54 16.39 -19.13
CA ILE A 392 -10.87 16.70 -20.51
C ILE A 392 -12.20 16.01 -20.78
N GLN A 393 -13.29 16.78 -20.75
CA GLN A 393 -14.64 16.25 -20.86
C GLN A 393 -15.20 16.52 -22.25
N GLY A 394 -15.73 15.46 -22.86
CA GLY A 394 -16.52 15.48 -24.09
C GLY A 394 -17.94 15.97 -23.87
N THR A 395 -18.80 15.61 -24.80
CA THR A 395 -20.22 15.91 -24.87
C THR A 395 -21.00 14.60 -24.95
N SER A 396 -22.33 14.66 -25.04
CA SER A 396 -23.15 13.46 -25.23
C SER A 396 -23.19 13.00 -26.70
N ALA A 397 -22.16 13.29 -27.49
CA ALA A 397 -22.09 12.99 -28.91
C ALA A 397 -20.69 12.49 -29.22
N ASN A 398 -20.55 11.72 -30.30
CA ASN A 398 -19.28 11.15 -30.72
C ASN A 398 -18.17 12.23 -30.84
N ASP A 399 -17.19 12.14 -29.96
CA ASP A 399 -16.11 13.10 -29.80
C ASP A 399 -14.76 12.50 -30.19
N VAL A 400 -13.80 13.39 -30.46
CA VAL A 400 -12.39 13.03 -30.62
C VAL A 400 -11.62 13.83 -29.58
N LEU A 401 -11.27 13.18 -28.48
CA LEU A 401 -10.61 13.76 -27.33
C LEU A 401 -9.13 13.39 -27.36
N THR A 402 -8.26 14.38 -27.24
CA THR A 402 -6.81 14.16 -27.24
C THR A 402 -6.19 14.94 -26.10
N SER A 403 -5.61 14.22 -25.15
CA SER A 403 -4.82 14.83 -24.08
C SER A 403 -3.59 15.52 -24.67
N ARG A 404 -3.18 16.62 -24.05
CA ARG A 404 -1.91 17.33 -24.32
C ARG A 404 -1.09 17.50 -23.04
N ILE A 405 -1.46 16.76 -22.00
CA ILE A 405 -0.88 16.82 -20.67
C ILE A 405 -0.50 15.39 -20.28
N ASP A 406 0.64 15.22 -19.64
CA ASP A 406 1.04 13.90 -19.17
C ASP A 406 0.18 13.51 -17.96
N GLY A 407 -0.43 12.32 -17.99
CA GLY A 407 -1.27 11.80 -16.92
C GLY A 407 -2.64 12.47 -16.79
N ALA A 408 -3.35 12.59 -17.90
CA ALA A 408 -4.67 13.19 -18.01
C ALA A 408 -5.79 12.29 -17.50
N ILE A 409 -6.87 12.92 -17.02
CA ILE A 409 -8.18 12.29 -16.89
C ILE A 409 -9.03 12.77 -18.06
N VAL A 410 -9.54 11.84 -18.87
CA VAL A 410 -10.36 12.13 -20.06
C VAL A 410 -11.68 11.39 -19.98
N GLN A 411 -12.79 12.11 -20.17
CA GLN A 411 -14.15 11.59 -20.08
C GLN A 411 -14.91 11.84 -21.38
N GLY A 412 -15.36 10.79 -22.06
CA GLY A 412 -16.16 10.85 -23.29
C GLY A 412 -17.60 11.30 -23.03
N LEU A 413 -18.27 10.61 -22.10
CA LEU A 413 -19.68 10.73 -21.70
C LEU A 413 -20.62 9.78 -22.46
N ASP A 414 -21.49 10.28 -23.34
CA ASP A 414 -22.32 9.41 -24.18
C ASP A 414 -21.86 9.60 -25.63
N GLY A 415 -21.98 8.57 -26.47
CA GLY A 415 -21.56 8.61 -27.88
C GLY A 415 -20.42 7.64 -28.14
N ASP A 416 -20.15 7.36 -29.43
CA ASP A 416 -18.99 6.52 -29.78
C ASP A 416 -17.74 7.41 -29.92
N ASP A 417 -16.94 7.46 -28.87
CA ASP A 417 -15.84 8.42 -28.71
C ASP A 417 -14.49 7.84 -29.11
N LYS A 418 -13.57 8.73 -29.47
CA LYS A 418 -12.15 8.38 -29.67
C LYS A 418 -11.30 9.17 -28.72
N ILE A 419 -10.68 8.48 -27.77
CA ILE A 419 -9.92 9.07 -26.69
C ILE A 419 -8.45 8.69 -26.84
N TYR A 420 -7.58 9.71 -26.82
CA TYR A 420 -6.13 9.58 -26.98
C TYR A 420 -5.41 10.22 -25.78
N GLY A 421 -4.79 9.42 -24.92
CA GLY A 421 -3.99 9.85 -23.76
C GLY A 421 -2.61 10.42 -24.14
N GLN A 422 -1.98 9.83 -25.16
CA GLN A 422 -0.63 10.14 -25.63
C GLN A 422 0.47 9.71 -24.66
N GLY A 423 0.84 10.52 -23.68
CA GLY A 423 2.02 10.31 -22.85
C GLY A 423 1.68 10.47 -21.37
N GLY A 424 2.46 9.83 -20.50
CA GLY A 424 2.16 9.75 -19.08
C GLY A 424 1.12 8.66 -18.79
N SER A 425 0.78 8.49 -17.50
CA SER A 425 -0.19 7.48 -17.05
C SER A 425 -1.59 8.09 -16.99
N ASP A 426 -2.37 7.87 -18.04
CA ASP A 426 -3.69 8.49 -18.22
C ASP A 426 -4.83 7.67 -17.59
N THR A 427 -5.96 8.31 -17.32
CA THR A 427 -7.24 7.66 -16.98
C THR A 427 -8.28 8.03 -18.03
N LEU A 428 -8.71 7.04 -18.80
CA LEU A 428 -9.62 7.21 -19.92
C LEU A 428 -10.97 6.56 -19.59
N GLU A 429 -12.01 7.36 -19.56
CA GLU A 429 -13.39 6.94 -19.35
C GLU A 429 -14.18 7.24 -20.63
N GLY A 430 -14.58 6.20 -21.37
CA GLY A 430 -15.43 6.35 -22.55
C GLY A 430 -16.84 6.79 -22.18
N GLY A 431 -17.46 6.04 -21.26
CA GLY A 431 -18.84 6.23 -20.84
C GLY A 431 -19.77 5.33 -21.66
N LYS A 432 -20.92 5.82 -22.12
CA LYS A 432 -21.83 5.02 -22.96
C LYS A 432 -21.49 5.16 -24.43
N GLY A 433 -21.27 4.04 -25.10
CA GLY A 433 -21.10 4.01 -26.55
C GLY A 433 -20.18 2.87 -26.92
N ALA A 434 -19.78 2.79 -28.18
CA ALA A 434 -18.68 1.94 -28.60
C ALA A 434 -17.42 2.78 -28.73
N ASP A 435 -16.61 2.83 -27.68
CA ASP A 435 -15.50 3.77 -27.59
C ASP A 435 -14.16 3.20 -28.08
N TYR A 436 -13.26 4.10 -28.47
CA TYR A 436 -11.88 3.76 -28.83
C TYR A 436 -10.92 4.46 -27.90
N LEU A 437 -10.37 3.70 -26.95
CA LEU A 437 -9.46 4.19 -25.91
C LEU A 437 -8.02 3.85 -26.30
N ILE A 438 -7.19 4.88 -26.47
CA ILE A 438 -5.74 4.74 -26.67
C ILE A 438 -5.01 5.46 -25.54
N GLY A 439 -4.35 4.72 -24.67
CA GLY A 439 -3.52 5.29 -23.60
C GLY A 439 -2.28 5.95 -24.19
N GLY A 440 -1.33 5.13 -24.62
CA GLY A 440 -0.16 5.58 -25.37
C GLY A 440 1.12 5.12 -24.71
N THR A 441 1.91 6.04 -24.16
CA THR A 441 3.10 5.70 -23.37
C THR A 441 2.87 6.04 -21.91
N GLY A 442 3.01 5.06 -21.03
CA GLY A 442 2.75 5.23 -19.60
C GLY A 442 2.07 3.97 -19.08
N ALA A 443 1.45 4.07 -17.90
CA ALA A 443 0.57 3.03 -17.38
C ALA A 443 -0.86 3.57 -17.42
N ASP A 444 -1.62 3.20 -18.43
CA ASP A 444 -2.89 3.83 -18.77
C ASP A 444 -4.09 3.03 -18.26
N TRP A 445 -5.10 3.72 -17.76
CA TRP A 445 -6.32 3.14 -17.20
C TRP A 445 -7.50 3.28 -18.15
N ALA A 446 -8.21 2.18 -18.41
CA ALA A 446 -9.60 2.25 -18.83
C ALA A 446 -10.50 2.21 -17.57
N SER A 447 -11.27 3.27 -17.38
CA SER A 447 -12.08 3.49 -16.18
C SER A 447 -13.57 3.38 -16.46
N TYR A 448 -14.23 2.56 -15.64
CA TYR A 448 -15.69 2.37 -15.58
C TYR A 448 -16.26 2.78 -14.22
N ALA A 449 -15.51 3.57 -13.44
CA ALA A 449 -15.85 3.98 -12.08
C ALA A 449 -17.25 4.63 -11.94
N ASN A 450 -17.72 5.33 -12.97
CA ASN A 450 -19.04 5.97 -12.95
C ASN A 450 -20.14 5.18 -13.70
N ALA A 451 -19.85 3.94 -14.10
CA ALA A 451 -20.83 3.12 -14.81
C ALA A 451 -22.08 2.90 -13.94
N ALA A 452 -23.25 3.01 -14.55
CA ALA A 452 -24.52 2.93 -13.82
C ALA A 452 -25.00 1.50 -13.52
N ALA A 453 -24.23 0.49 -13.93
CA ALA A 453 -24.47 -0.94 -13.71
C ALA A 453 -23.15 -1.71 -13.90
N ALA A 454 -23.14 -2.98 -13.48
CA ALA A 454 -22.03 -3.89 -13.69
C ALA A 454 -21.57 -3.96 -15.15
N VAL A 455 -20.25 -4.01 -15.33
CA VAL A 455 -19.56 -4.11 -16.60
C VAL A 455 -18.85 -5.46 -16.73
N LYS A 456 -18.75 -5.93 -17.97
CA LYS A 456 -17.80 -6.98 -18.34
C LYS A 456 -16.78 -6.37 -19.28
N VAL A 457 -15.52 -6.37 -18.86
CA VAL A 457 -14.41 -5.78 -19.59
C VAL A 457 -13.35 -6.83 -19.83
N ASP A 458 -12.91 -6.96 -21.07
CA ASP A 458 -11.80 -7.80 -21.48
C ASP A 458 -10.89 -7.02 -22.42
N LEU A 459 -9.67 -6.69 -21.96
CA LEU A 459 -8.70 -5.94 -22.77
C LEU A 459 -8.21 -6.72 -24.00
N SER A 460 -8.20 -8.06 -23.95
CA SER A 460 -7.71 -8.92 -25.05
C SER A 460 -8.82 -9.38 -25.99
N THR A 461 -10.05 -9.53 -25.50
CA THR A 461 -11.23 -9.93 -26.30
C THR A 461 -12.40 -8.94 -26.19
N PRO A 462 -12.18 -7.65 -26.57
CA PRO A 462 -13.17 -6.58 -26.37
C PRO A 462 -14.54 -6.81 -27.01
N ALA A 463 -14.61 -7.66 -28.05
CA ALA A 463 -15.87 -8.04 -28.67
C ALA A 463 -16.85 -8.77 -27.73
N GLY A 464 -16.38 -9.28 -26.60
CA GLY A 464 -17.18 -9.95 -25.56
C GLY A 464 -17.61 -9.05 -24.40
N ASN A 465 -17.28 -7.76 -24.45
CA ASN A 465 -17.59 -6.81 -23.39
C ASN A 465 -19.10 -6.50 -23.30
N LEU A 466 -19.57 -6.20 -22.09
CA LEU A 466 -20.98 -5.94 -21.77
C LEU A 466 -21.11 -4.72 -20.84
N GLY A 467 -22.32 -4.19 -20.72
CA GLY A 467 -22.58 -2.98 -19.93
C GLY A 467 -22.15 -1.74 -20.69
N GLU A 468 -21.60 -0.75 -19.98
CA GLU A 468 -21.05 0.46 -20.61
C GLU A 468 -19.83 0.16 -21.48
N ALA A 469 -19.08 -0.91 -21.21
CA ALA A 469 -17.94 -1.34 -22.03
C ALA A 469 -18.31 -1.99 -23.38
N ALA A 470 -19.60 -2.08 -23.71
CA ALA A 470 -20.08 -2.86 -24.85
C ALA A 470 -19.72 -2.19 -26.19
N GLY A 471 -18.74 -2.74 -26.89
CA GLY A 471 -18.27 -2.24 -28.18
C GLY A 471 -16.98 -1.42 -28.08
N ASP A 472 -16.49 -1.19 -26.87
CA ASP A 472 -15.23 -0.52 -26.61
C ASP A 472 -14.05 -1.29 -27.19
N THR A 473 -13.00 -0.56 -27.55
CA THR A 473 -11.74 -1.11 -28.05
C THR A 473 -10.57 -0.40 -27.41
N TYR A 474 -9.53 -1.17 -27.06
CA TYR A 474 -8.40 -0.68 -26.26
C TYR A 474 -7.09 -0.82 -27.03
N ASN A 475 -6.22 0.17 -26.89
CA ASN A 475 -4.85 0.11 -27.39
C ASN A 475 -3.91 0.79 -26.40
N SER A 476 -2.81 0.14 -26.02
CA SER A 476 -1.91 0.64 -24.97
C SER A 476 -2.70 1.03 -23.72
N ILE A 477 -3.46 0.08 -23.19
CA ILE A 477 -4.15 0.19 -21.91
C ILE A 477 -3.64 -0.96 -21.06
N GLU A 478 -3.07 -0.62 -19.91
CA GLU A 478 -2.44 -1.57 -19.00
C GLU A 478 -3.29 -1.80 -17.76
N ASN A 479 -4.23 -0.92 -17.42
CA ASN A 479 -4.95 -0.97 -16.16
C ASN A 479 -6.47 -0.87 -16.35
N LEU A 480 -7.21 -1.47 -15.42
CA LEU A 480 -8.67 -1.47 -15.38
C LEU A 480 -9.18 -0.97 -14.04
N LEU A 481 -10.16 -0.07 -14.08
CA LEU A 481 -10.93 0.35 -12.91
C LEU A 481 -12.40 0.04 -13.14
N GLY A 482 -12.96 -0.82 -12.29
CA GLY A 482 -14.38 -1.16 -12.28
C GLY A 482 -15.25 -0.10 -11.60
N SER A 483 -16.53 -0.43 -11.51
CA SER A 483 -17.65 0.37 -11.07
C SER A 483 -18.00 0.06 -9.60
N SER A 484 -19.15 0.55 -9.14
CA SER A 484 -19.68 0.23 -7.81
C SER A 484 -20.61 -1.00 -7.80
N PHE A 485 -20.48 -1.89 -8.78
CA PHE A 485 -21.33 -3.07 -8.97
C PHE A 485 -20.47 -4.29 -9.27
N ASN A 486 -21.07 -5.48 -9.15
CA ASN A 486 -20.43 -6.77 -9.40
C ASN A 486 -19.89 -6.92 -10.84
N ASP A 487 -18.63 -6.57 -11.03
CA ASP A 487 -17.97 -6.48 -12.31
C ASP A 487 -17.23 -7.78 -12.69
N THR A 488 -16.95 -7.91 -13.99
CA THR A 488 -16.03 -8.93 -14.49
C THR A 488 -14.96 -8.26 -15.31
N LEU A 489 -13.75 -8.19 -14.78
CA LEU A 489 -12.63 -7.44 -15.35
C LEU A 489 -11.50 -8.40 -15.69
N SER A 490 -11.15 -8.48 -16.97
CA SER A 490 -10.06 -9.30 -17.47
C SER A 490 -9.02 -8.44 -18.19
N ALA A 491 -7.78 -8.48 -17.71
CA ALA A 491 -6.70 -7.69 -18.27
C ALA A 491 -6.08 -8.36 -19.52
N ASN A 492 -4.78 -8.18 -19.77
CA ASN A 492 -4.12 -8.74 -20.95
C ASN A 492 -2.95 -9.65 -20.56
N SER A 493 -1.93 -9.81 -21.40
CA SER A 493 -0.81 -10.73 -21.11
C SER A 493 0.46 -9.99 -20.64
N THR A 494 0.32 -8.75 -20.20
CA THR A 494 1.39 -7.93 -19.62
C THR A 494 1.09 -7.70 -18.15
N ALA A 495 2.07 -7.19 -17.38
CA ALA A 495 1.79 -6.73 -16.01
C ALA A 495 0.70 -5.64 -16.01
N ASN A 496 -0.36 -5.87 -15.26
CA ASN A 496 -1.57 -5.04 -15.22
C ASN A 496 -1.96 -4.74 -13.76
N THR A 497 -2.56 -3.56 -13.52
CA THR A 497 -3.27 -3.26 -12.26
C THR A 497 -4.78 -3.27 -12.50
N ILE A 498 -5.53 -4.01 -11.69
CA ILE A 498 -7.00 -4.09 -11.76
C ILE A 498 -7.59 -3.71 -10.41
N TYR A 499 -8.52 -2.76 -10.42
CA TYR A 499 -9.34 -2.38 -9.26
C TYR A 499 -10.80 -2.75 -9.53
N GLY A 500 -11.37 -3.63 -8.70
CA GLY A 500 -12.77 -4.07 -8.79
C GLY A 500 -13.74 -2.93 -8.49
N GLY A 501 -13.64 -2.35 -7.30
CA GLY A 501 -14.42 -1.19 -6.91
C GLY A 501 -15.31 -1.50 -5.71
N THR A 502 -16.62 -1.54 -5.88
CA THR A 502 -17.47 -2.08 -4.80
C THR A 502 -18.42 -3.10 -5.38
N GLY A 503 -18.85 -4.07 -4.58
CA GLY A 503 -19.66 -5.18 -5.06
C GLY A 503 -18.80 -6.42 -5.20
N ASN A 504 -19.43 -7.54 -5.55
CA ASN A 504 -18.74 -8.83 -5.62
C ASN A 504 -18.18 -9.01 -7.03
N ASP A 505 -16.91 -8.69 -7.20
CA ASP A 505 -16.23 -8.60 -8.47
C ASP A 505 -15.50 -9.90 -8.83
N THR A 506 -15.24 -10.09 -10.13
CA THR A 506 -14.35 -11.12 -10.63
C THR A 506 -13.23 -10.47 -11.43
N LEU A 507 -12.01 -10.59 -10.93
CA LEU A 507 -10.80 -10.00 -11.51
C LEU A 507 -9.91 -11.09 -12.08
N ASP A 508 -9.43 -10.92 -13.32
CA ASP A 508 -8.58 -11.88 -14.04
C ASP A 508 -7.37 -11.15 -14.65
N GLY A 509 -6.20 -11.29 -14.01
CA GLY A 509 -4.91 -10.71 -14.44
C GLY A 509 -4.36 -11.38 -15.70
N ARG A 510 -4.55 -12.70 -15.78
CA ARG A 510 -4.13 -13.62 -16.83
C ARG A 510 -2.66 -13.95 -16.83
N ALA A 511 -1.81 -13.13 -17.44
CA ALA A 511 -0.40 -13.44 -17.54
C ALA A 511 0.39 -12.15 -17.42
N GLY A 512 1.51 -12.19 -16.71
CA GLY A 512 2.14 -10.97 -16.25
C GLY A 512 2.25 -11.01 -14.73
N ASN A 513 2.99 -10.07 -14.16
CA ASN A 513 2.99 -9.91 -12.71
C ASN A 513 1.95 -8.83 -12.40
N ASP A 514 0.75 -9.26 -12.03
CA ASP A 514 -0.43 -8.42 -11.95
C ASP A 514 -0.71 -7.99 -10.51
N ALA A 515 -1.36 -6.84 -10.35
CA ALA A 515 -1.84 -6.33 -9.06
C ALA A 515 -3.38 -6.24 -9.10
N LEU A 516 -4.04 -7.19 -8.44
CA LEU A 516 -5.50 -7.29 -8.38
C LEU A 516 -5.98 -6.81 -7.02
N ARG A 517 -6.91 -5.85 -7.01
CA ARG A 517 -7.56 -5.35 -5.79
C ARG A 517 -9.07 -5.46 -5.91
N GLY A 518 -9.67 -6.34 -5.11
CA GLY A 518 -11.12 -6.51 -5.03
C GLY A 518 -11.82 -5.24 -4.55
N GLN A 519 -11.36 -4.73 -3.40
CA GLN A 519 -11.93 -3.64 -2.61
C GLN A 519 -13.13 -4.10 -1.76
N ASP A 520 -14.28 -3.41 -1.79
CA ASP A 520 -15.40 -3.76 -0.90
C ASP A 520 -16.29 -4.82 -1.57
N GLY A 521 -16.48 -5.99 -0.98
CA GLY A 521 -17.33 -7.04 -1.55
C GLY A 521 -16.74 -8.43 -1.33
N ASP A 522 -17.49 -9.48 -1.69
CA ASP A 522 -16.93 -10.83 -1.72
C ASP A 522 -16.36 -11.10 -3.12
N ASP A 523 -15.05 -10.93 -3.30
CA ASP A 523 -14.41 -10.90 -4.60
C ASP A 523 -13.74 -12.21 -4.99
N ILE A 524 -13.63 -12.45 -6.30
CA ILE A 524 -12.86 -13.56 -6.88
C ILE A 524 -11.68 -12.99 -7.65
N LEU A 525 -10.46 -13.28 -7.18
CA LEU A 525 -9.22 -12.80 -7.77
C LEU A 525 -8.48 -13.97 -8.43
N ILE A 526 -8.29 -13.88 -9.74
CA ILE A 526 -7.54 -14.84 -10.57
C ILE A 526 -6.29 -14.11 -11.06
N GLY A 527 -5.14 -14.35 -10.40
CA GLY A 527 -3.86 -13.78 -10.84
C GLY A 527 -3.48 -14.32 -12.23
N GLY A 528 -3.39 -15.64 -12.32
CA GLY A 528 -3.03 -16.35 -13.55
C GLY A 528 -1.55 -16.71 -13.56
N ALA A 529 -0.88 -16.58 -14.70
CA ALA A 529 0.52 -16.93 -14.83
C ALA A 529 1.43 -15.73 -14.55
N GLY A 530 2.15 -15.76 -13.44
CA GLY A 530 3.12 -14.74 -13.07
C GLY A 530 3.37 -14.77 -11.58
N ALA A 531 4.02 -13.72 -11.07
CA ALA A 531 4.09 -13.49 -9.63
C ALA A 531 3.15 -12.33 -9.31
N ASP A 532 1.96 -12.65 -8.82
CA ASP A 532 0.86 -11.71 -8.71
C ASP A 532 0.66 -11.19 -7.28
N THR A 533 0.04 -10.01 -7.16
CA THR A 533 -0.39 -9.44 -5.89
C THR A 533 -1.90 -9.45 -5.82
N LEU A 534 -2.46 -10.27 -4.93
CA LEU A 534 -3.89 -10.45 -4.75
C LEU A 534 -4.31 -9.80 -3.43
N ILE A 535 -5.10 -8.73 -3.52
CA ILE A 535 -5.60 -7.98 -2.37
C ILE A 535 -7.12 -8.04 -2.40
N GLY A 536 -7.75 -8.76 -1.47
CA GLY A 536 -9.21 -8.86 -1.41
C GLY A 536 -9.80 -7.53 -0.96
N GLY A 537 -9.79 -7.28 0.34
CA GLY A 537 -10.30 -6.05 0.93
C GLY A 537 -11.41 -6.37 1.93
N PRO A 538 -12.33 -5.44 2.22
CA PRO A 538 -13.45 -5.76 3.09
C PRO A 538 -14.44 -6.74 2.43
N GLY A 539 -14.52 -7.95 2.96
CA GLY A 539 -15.48 -8.97 2.52
C GLY A 539 -14.96 -10.36 2.77
N SER A 540 -15.47 -11.35 2.05
CA SER A 540 -14.93 -12.70 2.01
C SER A 540 -14.37 -13.00 0.62
N ASP A 541 -13.06 -12.90 0.49
CA ASP A 541 -12.38 -12.87 -0.80
C ASP A 541 -11.71 -14.20 -1.14
N THR A 542 -11.71 -14.53 -2.43
CA THR A 542 -11.23 -15.83 -2.94
C THR A 542 -10.07 -15.65 -3.90
N ALA A 543 -8.91 -16.22 -3.56
CA ALA A 543 -7.87 -16.50 -4.54
C ALA A 543 -8.26 -17.73 -5.37
N SER A 544 -8.50 -17.53 -6.67
CA SER A 544 -9.01 -18.57 -7.56
C SER A 544 -7.99 -18.97 -8.62
N TYR A 545 -7.73 -20.27 -8.68
CA TYR A 545 -6.86 -20.94 -9.66
C TYR A 545 -7.65 -21.79 -10.65
N ARG A 546 -8.96 -21.55 -10.76
CA ARG A 546 -9.86 -22.34 -11.62
C ARG A 546 -9.47 -22.37 -13.10
N THR A 547 -8.69 -21.38 -13.55
CA THR A 547 -8.21 -21.26 -14.93
C THR A 547 -6.85 -21.94 -15.15
N ALA A 548 -6.21 -22.43 -14.08
CA ALA A 548 -4.90 -23.06 -14.17
C ALA A 548 -4.94 -24.31 -15.06
N THR A 549 -3.90 -24.45 -15.88
CA THR A 549 -3.81 -25.52 -16.90
C THR A 549 -3.16 -26.80 -16.40
N ALA A 550 -2.78 -26.83 -15.13
CA ALA A 550 -2.22 -27.96 -14.40
C ALA A 550 -2.54 -27.81 -12.91
N GLY A 551 -2.32 -28.87 -12.13
CA GLY A 551 -2.51 -28.83 -10.68
C GLY A 551 -1.56 -27.85 -10.00
N VAL A 552 -2.05 -27.14 -9.00
CA VAL A 552 -1.34 -26.09 -8.26
C VAL A 552 -1.00 -26.52 -6.85
N VAL A 553 0.03 -25.89 -6.28
CA VAL A 553 0.27 -25.90 -4.83
C VAL A 553 0.02 -24.47 -4.37
N VAL A 554 -0.93 -24.30 -3.46
CA VAL A 554 -1.35 -23.00 -2.92
C VAL A 554 -1.35 -23.08 -1.41
N SER A 555 -0.64 -22.16 -0.76
CA SER A 555 -0.68 -21.96 0.67
C SER A 555 -0.84 -20.48 0.98
N LEU A 556 -1.95 -20.10 1.61
CA LEU A 556 -2.12 -18.73 2.13
C LEU A 556 -1.20 -18.51 3.35
N LYS A 557 -1.00 -19.56 4.16
CA LYS A 557 -0.10 -19.55 5.32
C LYS A 557 1.39 -19.40 4.96
N ASN A 558 1.85 -20.03 3.89
CA ASN A 558 3.26 -20.01 3.49
C ASN A 558 3.41 -19.89 1.96
N PRO A 559 3.19 -18.70 1.39
CA PRO A 559 3.21 -18.50 -0.08
C PRO A 559 4.52 -18.91 -0.76
N ALA A 560 5.64 -18.99 -0.02
CA ALA A 560 6.93 -19.40 -0.55
C ALA A 560 6.98 -20.85 -1.08
N VAL A 561 5.99 -21.70 -0.77
CA VAL A 561 5.89 -23.07 -1.30
C VAL A 561 5.03 -23.18 -2.56
N ASN A 562 4.41 -22.08 -2.98
CA ASN A 562 3.42 -22.12 -4.05
C ASN A 562 4.06 -22.43 -5.41
N THR A 563 3.31 -23.14 -6.26
CA THR A 563 3.78 -23.61 -7.58
C THR A 563 2.69 -23.50 -8.63
N GLY A 564 3.09 -23.59 -9.90
CA GLY A 564 2.18 -23.41 -11.03
C GLY A 564 1.83 -21.93 -11.16
N ASP A 565 0.56 -21.66 -11.42
CA ASP A 565 0.03 -20.30 -11.55
C ASP A 565 0.10 -19.53 -10.21
N ALA A 566 0.15 -20.23 -9.07
CA ALA A 566 0.33 -19.60 -7.75
C ALA A 566 1.78 -19.17 -7.42
N SER A 567 2.73 -19.37 -8.33
CA SER A 567 4.16 -19.29 -8.00
C SER A 567 4.67 -17.85 -7.92
N GLY A 568 4.97 -17.40 -6.70
CA GLY A 568 5.45 -16.04 -6.44
C GLY A 568 4.34 -15.07 -6.05
N ASP A 569 3.10 -15.56 -6.01
CA ASP A 569 1.94 -14.78 -5.58
C ASP A 569 2.04 -14.34 -4.12
N THR A 570 1.45 -13.19 -3.85
CA THR A 570 1.27 -12.64 -2.51
C THR A 570 -0.21 -12.40 -2.25
N TYR A 571 -0.64 -12.65 -1.02
CA TYR A 571 -2.04 -12.56 -0.61
C TYR A 571 -2.18 -11.58 0.54
N ASN A 572 -3.12 -10.64 0.42
CA ASN A 572 -3.47 -9.70 1.47
C ASN A 572 -4.99 -9.66 1.62
N VAL A 573 -5.48 -9.96 2.83
CA VAL A 573 -6.93 -10.02 3.11
C VAL A 573 -7.63 -10.93 2.10
N ILE A 574 -7.16 -12.19 2.05
CA ILE A 574 -7.76 -13.27 1.26
C ILE A 574 -8.10 -14.38 2.24
N GLU A 575 -9.37 -14.76 2.28
CA GLU A 575 -9.88 -15.76 3.21
C GLU A 575 -10.12 -17.11 2.53
N ASN A 576 -10.33 -17.16 1.22
CA ASN A 576 -10.78 -18.37 0.54
C ASN A 576 -9.85 -18.79 -0.61
N ILE A 577 -9.90 -20.07 -0.96
CA ILE A 577 -9.13 -20.64 -2.07
C ILE A 577 -10.05 -21.47 -2.96
N GLU A 578 -9.98 -21.25 -4.27
CA GLU A 578 -10.58 -22.13 -5.28
C GLU A 578 -9.47 -22.77 -6.13
N GLY A 579 -9.43 -24.10 -6.15
CA GLY A 579 -8.53 -24.90 -6.96
C GLY A 579 -8.90 -24.94 -8.44
N SER A 580 -8.11 -25.71 -9.18
CA SER A 580 -8.20 -25.93 -10.61
C SER A 580 -9.10 -27.13 -10.94
N ALA A 581 -9.07 -27.55 -12.21
CA ALA A 581 -9.69 -28.81 -12.65
C ALA A 581 -8.69 -29.98 -12.66
N HIS A 582 -7.61 -29.87 -11.87
CA HIS A 582 -6.52 -30.83 -11.76
C HIS A 582 -6.23 -31.16 -10.29
N ALA A 583 -5.37 -32.15 -10.05
CA ALA A 583 -5.00 -32.54 -8.70
C ALA A 583 -4.19 -31.44 -8.01
N ASP A 584 -4.81 -30.78 -7.03
CA ASP A 584 -4.28 -29.62 -6.33
C ASP A 584 -3.82 -29.95 -4.90
N ASN A 585 -3.00 -29.07 -4.33
CA ASN A 585 -2.64 -29.07 -2.92
C ASN A 585 -2.88 -27.67 -2.34
N LEU A 586 -3.96 -27.52 -1.58
CA LEU A 586 -4.50 -26.26 -1.11
C LEU A 586 -4.40 -26.19 0.42
N THR A 587 -3.80 -25.13 0.95
CA THR A 587 -3.64 -24.90 2.38
C THR A 587 -4.15 -23.51 2.75
N GLY A 588 -5.06 -23.45 3.71
CA GLY A 588 -5.62 -22.23 4.29
C GLY A 588 -4.59 -21.37 5.04
N ALA A 589 -5.10 -20.41 5.81
CA ALA A 589 -4.34 -19.52 6.68
C ALA A 589 -4.49 -19.93 8.16
N ASP A 590 -3.64 -19.39 9.04
CA ASP A 590 -3.79 -19.64 10.47
C ASP A 590 -4.79 -18.65 11.10
N SER A 591 -5.66 -19.15 11.98
CA SER A 591 -6.61 -18.35 12.78
C SER A 591 -7.67 -17.58 11.98
N ILE A 592 -7.92 -17.99 10.73
CA ILE A 592 -8.93 -17.42 9.84
C ILE A 592 -9.82 -18.56 9.37
N ALA A 593 -11.15 -18.38 9.39
CA ALA A 593 -12.06 -19.35 8.78
C ALA A 593 -11.95 -19.27 7.26
N ASN A 594 -11.56 -20.37 6.62
CA ASN A 594 -11.36 -20.45 5.18
C ASN A 594 -12.46 -21.29 4.51
N THR A 595 -12.92 -20.88 3.33
CA THR A 595 -13.60 -21.78 2.37
C THR A 595 -12.59 -22.26 1.35
N ILE A 596 -12.35 -23.58 1.31
CA ILE A 596 -11.42 -24.22 0.39
C ILE A 596 -12.19 -25.15 -0.55
N LEU A 597 -12.16 -24.82 -1.85
CA LEU A 597 -12.79 -25.59 -2.91
C LEU A 597 -11.71 -26.28 -3.75
N GLY A 598 -11.66 -27.61 -3.75
CA GLY A 598 -10.69 -28.41 -4.52
C GLY A 598 -10.94 -28.34 -6.02
N GLY A 599 -12.20 -28.47 -6.42
CA GLY A 599 -12.61 -28.39 -7.81
C GLY A 599 -12.77 -29.78 -8.42
N ALA A 600 -12.04 -30.07 -9.49
CA ALA A 600 -12.02 -31.42 -10.03
C ALA A 600 -10.58 -31.93 -9.97
N GLY A 601 -10.34 -33.17 -9.55
CA GLY A 601 -8.98 -33.57 -9.30
C GLY A 601 -8.93 -34.68 -8.28
N ASN A 602 -7.75 -35.04 -7.81
CA ASN A 602 -7.67 -35.75 -6.54
C ASN A 602 -6.89 -34.80 -5.66
N ASP A 603 -7.60 -34.02 -4.88
CA ASP A 603 -7.07 -32.82 -4.27
C ASP A 603 -6.65 -33.10 -2.83
N ILE A 604 -5.67 -32.33 -2.35
CA ILE A 604 -5.26 -32.32 -0.95
C ILE A 604 -5.66 -30.96 -0.40
N LEU A 605 -6.59 -30.94 0.56
CA LEU A 605 -7.07 -29.74 1.22
C LEU A 605 -6.66 -29.79 2.69
N ASP A 606 -6.09 -28.69 3.18
CA ASP A 606 -5.72 -28.48 4.58
C ASP A 606 -6.25 -27.12 5.05
N GLY A 607 -7.24 -27.12 5.95
CA GLY A 607 -7.82 -25.90 6.55
C GLY A 607 -6.84 -25.14 7.44
N ALA A 608 -5.83 -25.83 7.97
CA ALA A 608 -4.89 -25.32 8.97
C ALA A 608 -5.53 -24.99 10.33
N SER A 609 -5.89 -23.74 10.61
CA SER A 609 -6.60 -23.42 11.85
C SER A 609 -7.62 -22.33 11.61
N GLY A 610 -8.80 -22.48 12.20
CA GLY A 610 -9.97 -21.71 11.81
C GLY A 610 -11.19 -22.63 11.88
N ASP A 611 -12.39 -22.06 11.73
CA ASP A 611 -13.60 -22.87 11.54
C ASP A 611 -13.82 -22.99 10.02
N ASP A 612 -13.27 -24.02 9.39
CA ASP A 612 -13.08 -24.05 7.94
C ASP A 612 -14.22 -24.79 7.19
N ILE A 613 -14.42 -24.47 5.92
CA ILE A 613 -15.30 -25.22 5.01
C ILE A 613 -14.44 -25.86 3.93
N LEU A 614 -14.40 -27.19 3.90
CA LEU A 614 -13.63 -27.96 2.92
C LEU A 614 -14.57 -28.69 1.97
N ASN A 615 -14.46 -28.40 0.67
CA ASN A 615 -15.16 -29.12 -0.39
C ASN A 615 -14.15 -29.64 -1.41
N GLY A 616 -13.89 -30.95 -1.41
CA GLY A 616 -12.99 -31.57 -2.38
C GLY A 616 -13.49 -31.48 -3.82
N GLY A 617 -14.81 -31.45 -4.02
CA GLY A 617 -15.42 -31.41 -5.34
C GLY A 617 -15.50 -32.80 -5.96
N THR A 618 -14.99 -32.97 -7.19
CA THR A 618 -15.03 -34.28 -7.87
C THR A 618 -13.69 -34.97 -7.88
N GLY A 619 -13.70 -36.26 -7.55
CA GLY A 619 -12.54 -37.14 -7.53
C GLY A 619 -12.31 -37.67 -6.11
N ASN A 620 -11.14 -38.27 -5.85
CA ASN A 620 -10.85 -38.84 -4.54
C ASN A 620 -9.93 -37.89 -3.77
N ASP A 621 -10.51 -37.12 -2.86
CA ASP A 621 -9.81 -36.03 -2.20
C ASP A 621 -9.31 -36.43 -0.81
N LEU A 622 -8.31 -35.72 -0.32
CA LEU A 622 -7.80 -35.80 1.06
C LEU A 622 -8.09 -34.49 1.76
N LEU A 623 -8.96 -34.52 2.77
CA LEU A 623 -9.43 -33.35 3.50
C LEU A 623 -8.88 -33.39 4.93
N THR A 624 -8.17 -32.35 5.32
CA THR A 624 -7.65 -32.14 6.68
C THR A 624 -8.25 -30.85 7.20
N GLY A 625 -9.10 -30.90 8.22
CA GLY A 625 -9.74 -29.72 8.78
C GLY A 625 -8.73 -28.86 9.55
N GLY A 626 -7.90 -29.52 10.35
CA GLY A 626 -6.93 -28.87 11.20
C GLY A 626 -7.50 -28.57 12.58
N ALA A 627 -7.34 -27.34 13.06
CA ALA A 627 -7.80 -26.94 14.38
C ALA A 627 -8.94 -25.94 14.31
N GLY A 628 -10.07 -26.27 14.91
CA GLY A 628 -11.26 -25.43 14.97
C GLY A 628 -12.47 -26.29 14.67
N LYS A 629 -13.58 -25.68 14.27
CA LYS A 629 -14.82 -26.41 13.94
C LYS A 629 -15.01 -26.50 12.45
N ASP A 630 -14.60 -27.63 11.89
CA ASP A 630 -14.50 -27.74 10.44
C ASP A 630 -15.70 -28.44 9.81
N PHE A 631 -16.07 -27.97 8.62
CA PHE A 631 -17.20 -28.43 7.83
C PHE A 631 -16.70 -29.14 6.58
N PHE A 632 -16.84 -30.45 6.55
CA PHE A 632 -16.53 -31.26 5.37
C PHE A 632 -17.77 -31.38 4.48
N LEU A 633 -17.79 -30.65 3.37
CA LEU A 633 -18.95 -30.52 2.48
C LEU A 633 -18.92 -31.55 1.34
N PHE A 634 -19.97 -32.37 1.26
CA PHE A 634 -20.20 -33.32 0.18
C PHE A 634 -21.39 -32.88 -0.68
N ASN A 635 -21.09 -32.21 -1.80
CA ASN A 635 -22.09 -31.67 -2.72
C ASN A 635 -21.89 -32.09 -4.19
N THR A 636 -21.15 -33.18 -4.44
CA THR A 636 -20.92 -33.74 -5.78
C THR A 636 -21.57 -35.11 -5.98
N THR A 637 -21.72 -35.52 -7.24
CA THR A 637 -22.42 -36.77 -7.57
C THR A 637 -21.64 -37.98 -7.08
N LEU A 638 -22.27 -38.79 -6.22
CA LEU A 638 -21.65 -39.98 -5.65
C LEU A 638 -21.31 -41.04 -6.72
N SER A 639 -20.07 -41.51 -6.71
CA SER A 639 -19.60 -42.59 -7.58
C SER A 639 -18.72 -43.56 -6.80
N ALA A 640 -19.11 -44.84 -6.77
CA ALA A 640 -18.36 -45.85 -6.05
C ALA A 640 -16.95 -46.01 -6.66
N GLY A 641 -15.93 -45.58 -5.90
CA GLY A 641 -14.50 -45.79 -6.20
C GLY A 641 -13.80 -44.70 -7.00
N THR A 642 -14.52 -43.66 -7.45
CA THR A 642 -13.92 -42.51 -8.17
C THR A 642 -14.31 -41.16 -7.60
N ASN A 643 -15.14 -41.13 -6.55
CA ASN A 643 -15.53 -39.93 -5.82
C ASN A 643 -15.66 -40.25 -4.32
N VAL A 644 -14.57 -40.75 -3.74
CA VAL A 644 -14.51 -41.22 -2.36
C VAL A 644 -13.41 -40.46 -1.63
N ASP A 645 -13.83 -39.54 -0.78
CA ASP A 645 -12.90 -38.63 -0.11
C ASP A 645 -12.43 -39.22 1.21
N THR A 646 -11.26 -38.81 1.65
CA THR A 646 -10.66 -39.21 2.91
C THR A 646 -10.59 -37.99 3.82
N ILE A 647 -11.26 -38.04 4.96
CA ILE A 647 -11.09 -37.03 6.02
C ILE A 647 -10.00 -37.54 6.96
N ASN A 648 -8.90 -36.80 7.04
CA ASN A 648 -7.64 -37.25 7.64
C ASN A 648 -7.61 -37.11 9.18
N ASP A 649 -8.25 -36.07 9.74
CA ASP A 649 -8.04 -35.64 11.13
C ASP A 649 -9.32 -35.31 11.90
N TYR A 650 -10.48 -35.75 11.41
CA TYR A 650 -11.80 -35.45 11.99
C TYR A 650 -11.85 -35.51 13.53
N VAL A 651 -12.21 -34.40 14.17
CA VAL A 651 -12.36 -34.20 15.61
C VAL A 651 -13.83 -34.10 15.99
N ARG A 652 -14.34 -35.10 16.73
CA ARG A 652 -15.75 -35.09 17.19
C ARG A 652 -16.06 -33.89 18.08
N LEU A 653 -17.27 -33.35 17.91
CA LEU A 653 -17.83 -32.16 18.59
C LEU A 653 -17.29 -30.82 18.11
N ASP A 654 -16.12 -30.82 17.48
CA ASP A 654 -15.58 -29.65 16.81
C ASP A 654 -16.01 -29.69 15.33
N ASP A 655 -15.77 -30.81 14.64
CA ASP A 655 -16.04 -30.95 13.22
C ASP A 655 -17.42 -31.53 12.90
N THR A 656 -17.91 -31.26 11.69
CA THR A 656 -19.17 -31.81 11.17
C THR A 656 -19.06 -32.20 9.69
N ILE A 657 -19.85 -33.22 9.30
CA ILE A 657 -19.94 -33.69 7.92
C ILE A 657 -21.23 -33.16 7.31
N HIS A 658 -21.11 -32.34 6.28
CA HIS A 658 -22.21 -31.67 5.61
C HIS A 658 -22.58 -32.41 4.31
N LEU A 659 -23.87 -32.75 4.18
CA LEU A 659 -24.40 -33.56 3.09
C LEU A 659 -25.46 -32.76 2.33
N GLU A 660 -25.20 -32.45 1.06
CA GLU A 660 -26.13 -31.68 0.22
C GLU A 660 -27.45 -32.44 0.00
N ASP A 661 -28.59 -31.80 0.29
CA ASP A 661 -29.91 -32.44 0.26
C ASP A 661 -30.32 -32.96 -1.13
N SER A 662 -29.81 -32.34 -2.19
CA SER A 662 -30.09 -32.69 -3.58
C SER A 662 -29.41 -33.99 -4.00
N ILE A 663 -28.37 -34.41 -3.28
CA ILE A 663 -27.61 -35.65 -3.51
C ILE A 663 -28.02 -36.72 -2.50
N PHE A 664 -28.08 -36.36 -1.21
CA PHE A 664 -28.40 -37.25 -0.10
C PHE A 664 -29.91 -37.24 0.20
N VAL A 665 -30.69 -37.66 -0.80
CA VAL A 665 -32.16 -37.63 -0.74
C VAL A 665 -32.75 -38.67 0.23
N ASN A 666 -34.03 -38.49 0.62
CA ASN A 666 -34.77 -39.45 1.45
C ASN A 666 -34.13 -39.76 2.82
N ILE A 667 -33.37 -38.81 3.36
CA ILE A 667 -32.81 -38.88 4.71
C ILE A 667 -33.68 -38.04 5.65
N ALA A 668 -34.06 -38.63 6.79
CA ALA A 668 -34.80 -37.92 7.82
C ALA A 668 -33.85 -37.01 8.63
N LYS A 669 -34.21 -35.73 8.79
CA LYS A 669 -33.45 -34.74 9.56
C LYS A 669 -34.30 -34.02 10.60
N HIS A 670 -33.64 -33.53 11.65
CA HIS A 670 -34.22 -32.62 12.63
C HIS A 670 -34.41 -31.21 12.01
N PRO A 671 -35.20 -30.32 12.64
CA PRO A 671 -35.40 -28.97 12.14
C PRO A 671 -34.14 -28.12 12.02
N ASP A 672 -33.08 -28.46 12.76
CA ASP A 672 -31.76 -27.83 12.72
C ASP A 672 -30.84 -28.42 11.64
N GLY A 673 -31.35 -29.31 10.79
CA GLY A 673 -30.59 -29.96 9.72
C GLY A 673 -29.85 -31.23 10.15
N THR A 674 -29.68 -31.47 11.45
CA THR A 674 -28.95 -32.65 11.95
C THR A 674 -29.67 -33.95 11.61
N LEU A 675 -28.90 -35.01 11.35
CA LEU A 675 -29.44 -36.32 11.00
C LEU A 675 -30.22 -36.91 12.18
N VAL A 676 -31.42 -37.48 11.94
CA VAL A 676 -32.15 -38.18 13.00
C VAL A 676 -31.44 -39.50 13.35
N SER A 677 -31.44 -39.89 14.63
CA SER A 677 -30.69 -41.07 15.08
C SER A 677 -31.07 -42.38 14.38
N ALA A 678 -32.32 -42.50 13.89
CA ALA A 678 -32.79 -43.69 13.17
C ALA A 678 -32.25 -43.78 11.73
N ALA A 679 -31.66 -42.71 11.20
CA ALA A 679 -31.09 -42.68 9.86
C ALA A 679 -29.56 -42.95 9.84
N PHE A 680 -28.94 -43.14 11.01
CA PHE A 680 -27.50 -43.39 11.15
C PHE A 680 -27.24 -44.77 11.75
N LYS A 681 -26.33 -45.53 11.13
CA LYS A 681 -25.89 -46.84 11.64
C LYS A 681 -24.39 -47.00 11.72
N ASP A 682 -23.90 -47.21 12.93
CA ASP A 682 -22.58 -47.78 13.16
C ASP A 682 -22.66 -49.32 13.17
N LEU A 683 -21.94 -49.97 12.25
CA LEU A 683 -21.96 -51.43 12.06
C LEU A 683 -21.40 -52.23 13.24
N SER A 684 -20.64 -51.60 14.14
CA SER A 684 -20.21 -52.28 15.38
C SER A 684 -21.35 -52.47 16.39
N SER A 685 -22.46 -51.73 16.22
CA SER A 685 -23.69 -51.84 17.04
C SER A 685 -24.74 -52.80 16.46
N GLY A 686 -24.42 -53.50 15.37
CA GLY A 686 -25.32 -54.45 14.69
C GLY A 686 -25.42 -54.18 13.18
N ALA A 687 -26.14 -55.05 12.46
CA ALA A 687 -26.38 -54.86 11.03
C ALA A 687 -27.30 -53.67 10.76
N ALA A 688 -27.12 -53.04 9.59
CA ALA A 688 -28.03 -52.02 9.10
C ALA A 688 -29.41 -52.60 8.75
N ASP A 689 -30.44 -51.76 8.84
CA ASP A 689 -31.81 -52.05 8.45
C ASP A 689 -32.36 -50.99 7.47
N SER A 690 -33.63 -51.11 7.10
CA SER A 690 -34.24 -50.26 6.09
C SER A 690 -34.44 -48.79 6.49
N SER A 691 -34.28 -48.43 7.77
CA SER A 691 -34.36 -47.05 8.26
C SER A 691 -33.02 -46.32 8.22
N ASP A 692 -31.92 -47.06 8.20
CA ASP A 692 -30.58 -46.51 8.10
C ASP A 692 -30.33 -45.91 6.72
N ARG A 693 -29.64 -44.76 6.68
CA ARG A 693 -29.30 -44.04 5.44
C ARG A 693 -27.81 -43.74 5.36
N ILE A 694 -27.20 -43.34 6.47
CA ILE A 694 -25.75 -43.20 6.59
C ILE A 694 -25.23 -44.37 7.41
N ILE A 695 -24.33 -45.16 6.83
CA ILE A 695 -23.79 -46.38 7.44
C ILE A 695 -22.28 -46.19 7.62
N TYR A 696 -21.80 -46.36 8.85
CA TYR A 696 -20.41 -46.21 9.23
C TYR A 696 -19.78 -47.57 9.61
N ASN A 697 -18.72 -47.95 8.91
CA ASN A 697 -17.88 -49.08 9.28
C ASN A 697 -16.68 -48.59 10.11
N ARG A 698 -16.82 -48.59 11.43
CA ARG A 698 -15.75 -48.17 12.35
C ARG A 698 -14.43 -48.94 12.20
N THR A 699 -14.44 -50.16 11.66
CA THR A 699 -13.19 -50.92 11.50
C THR A 699 -12.35 -50.40 10.34
N THR A 700 -13.00 -49.89 9.30
CA THR A 700 -12.34 -49.41 8.08
C THR A 700 -12.39 -47.89 7.91
N GLY A 701 -13.24 -47.19 8.67
CA GLY A 701 -13.48 -45.75 8.53
C GLY A 701 -14.49 -45.41 7.44
N GLU A 702 -14.98 -46.40 6.71
CA GLU A 702 -15.80 -46.17 5.52
C GLU A 702 -17.22 -45.71 5.88
N LEU A 703 -17.67 -44.66 5.18
CA LEU A 703 -19.03 -44.13 5.22
C LEU A 703 -19.75 -44.47 3.92
N PHE A 704 -20.97 -45.00 4.06
CA PHE A 704 -21.82 -45.39 2.95
C PHE A 704 -23.18 -44.71 3.04
N TYR A 705 -23.75 -44.41 1.88
CA TYR A 705 -25.12 -43.91 1.75
C TYR A 705 -26.03 -45.00 1.16
N ASP A 706 -26.98 -45.48 1.97
CA ASP A 706 -28.03 -46.43 1.55
C ASP A 706 -29.20 -45.68 0.92
N ARG A 707 -29.06 -45.42 -0.39
CA ARG A 707 -30.05 -44.69 -1.18
C ARG A 707 -31.40 -45.42 -1.33
N ASP A 708 -31.39 -46.76 -1.35
CA ASP A 708 -32.61 -47.55 -1.57
C ASP A 708 -33.29 -48.01 -0.28
N GLY A 709 -32.64 -47.79 0.87
CA GLY A 709 -33.15 -48.15 2.18
C GLY A 709 -33.34 -49.65 2.32
N SER A 710 -32.52 -50.45 1.63
CA SER A 710 -32.62 -51.91 1.70
C SER A 710 -31.98 -52.48 2.97
N GLY A 711 -31.12 -51.71 3.66
CA GLY A 711 -30.33 -52.17 4.81
C GLY A 711 -29.28 -53.21 4.45
N ALA A 712 -29.11 -53.53 3.15
CA ALA A 712 -28.13 -54.50 2.69
C ALA A 712 -26.82 -53.80 2.33
N THR A 713 -25.69 -54.37 2.77
CA THR A 713 -24.32 -53.82 2.57
C THR A 713 -23.89 -53.67 1.09
N TYR A 714 -24.74 -54.01 0.11
CA TYR A 714 -24.37 -54.11 -1.31
C TYR A 714 -25.16 -53.18 -2.26
N SER A 715 -26.06 -52.33 -1.76
CA SER A 715 -26.67 -51.23 -2.54
C SER A 715 -26.21 -49.84 -2.10
N ALA A 716 -25.54 -49.73 -0.94
CA ALA A 716 -25.05 -48.48 -0.41
C ALA A 716 -23.78 -48.00 -1.15
N ILE A 717 -23.72 -46.69 -1.44
CA ILE A 717 -22.60 -46.07 -2.17
C ILE A 717 -21.59 -45.57 -1.14
N LYS A 718 -20.34 -46.04 -1.21
CA LYS A 718 -19.25 -45.46 -0.42
C LYS A 718 -18.97 -44.05 -0.92
N PHE A 719 -18.96 -43.08 -0.03
CA PHE A 719 -18.71 -41.67 -0.37
C PHE A 719 -17.55 -41.06 0.39
N ALA A 720 -17.21 -41.57 1.58
CA ALA A 720 -16.10 -41.06 2.36
C ALA A 720 -15.41 -42.15 3.18
N ILE A 721 -14.19 -41.84 3.62
CA ILE A 721 -13.39 -42.61 4.56
C ILE A 721 -12.93 -41.63 5.64
N ILE A 722 -13.14 -41.96 6.90
CA ILE A 722 -12.50 -41.27 8.02
C ILE A 722 -11.20 -42.01 8.31
N ASP A 723 -10.04 -41.36 8.15
CA ASP A 723 -8.76 -41.99 8.48
C ASP A 723 -8.70 -42.33 9.97
N ASN A 724 -8.29 -43.55 10.26
CA ASN A 724 -8.26 -44.14 11.60
C ASN A 724 -6.85 -44.30 12.15
N THR A 725 -5.82 -43.80 11.45
CA THR A 725 -4.41 -43.99 11.82
C THR A 725 -3.99 -43.26 13.11
N SER A 726 -4.67 -42.18 13.49
CA SER A 726 -4.39 -41.36 14.68
C SER A 726 -5.06 -41.84 15.98
N GLY A 727 -5.95 -42.84 15.93
CA GLY A 727 -6.61 -43.41 17.12
C GLY A 727 -7.75 -42.56 17.70
N VAL A 728 -8.18 -41.50 17.02
CA VAL A 728 -9.20 -40.53 17.46
C VAL A 728 -10.56 -40.75 16.78
N ASN A 729 -11.06 -41.98 16.58
CA ASN A 729 -12.51 -42.09 16.32
C ASN A 729 -13.16 -43.45 16.62
N SER A 730 -13.70 -43.57 17.83
CA SER A 730 -14.47 -44.74 18.27
C SER A 730 -15.98 -44.50 18.36
N THR A 731 -16.55 -43.36 17.90
CA THR A 731 -17.94 -42.97 18.30
C THR A 731 -18.71 -42.00 17.39
N LEU A 732 -18.54 -41.95 16.05
CA LEU A 732 -19.47 -41.15 15.21
C LEU A 732 -20.95 -41.46 15.52
N THR A 733 -21.77 -40.42 15.49
CA THR A 733 -23.21 -40.41 15.79
C THR A 733 -23.97 -39.61 14.74
N ALA A 734 -25.31 -39.68 14.77
CA ALA A 734 -26.13 -38.88 13.86
C ALA A 734 -25.93 -37.36 14.03
N ALA A 735 -25.57 -36.87 15.22
CA ALA A 735 -25.36 -35.44 15.46
C ALA A 735 -24.13 -34.88 14.73
N ASP A 736 -23.22 -35.75 14.28
CA ASP A 736 -22.00 -35.38 13.56
C ASP A 736 -22.28 -35.11 12.06
N PHE A 737 -23.52 -35.33 11.60
CA PHE A 737 -23.95 -35.14 10.20
C PHE A 737 -25.07 -34.09 10.09
N VAL A 738 -24.90 -33.17 9.14
CA VAL A 738 -25.86 -32.10 8.84
C VAL A 738 -26.27 -32.22 7.38
N LEU A 739 -27.58 -32.14 7.11
CA LEU A 739 -28.08 -32.00 5.74
C LEU A 739 -28.34 -30.54 5.43
N VAL A 740 -27.52 -29.99 4.54
CA VAL A 740 -27.57 -28.59 4.07
C VAL A 740 -28.46 -28.43 2.85
#